data_AF-A0A1I3V417-F1
#
_entry.id   AF-A0A1I3V417-F1
#
_cell.length_a   1.000
_cell.length_b   1.000
_cell.length_c   1.000
_cell.angle_alpha   90.00
_cell.angle_beta   90.00
_cell.angle_gamma   90.00
#
_symmetry.space_group_name_H-M   'P 1'
#
loop_
_entity.id
_entity.type
_entity.pdbx_description
1 polymer ?
#
loop_
_entity_poly.entity_id
_entity_poly.type
_entity_poly.pdbx_seq_one_letter_code
_entity_poly.pdbx_strand_id
1 'polypeptide(L)'
;MISRRTGFVAFMAAAGLVVGASPALGAPATDVLIGEVYGGGGNSGATLTSDFIELTNVAGTAVSLDGWSVQYLPASPSASSKWQVTPLKGSVAAGARYLVAESTGSGGTVALPTADASGSIALAAGAGTVALVHGTTALTCLTAADCTADPAIHDLVGYGNATVREANPAPAASNTTSVSRTGADTDDNAADFTAGTPSPTNTKGETAGGSTPATPAKIHDIQGVTRISPLKGQKVTGVTGIVTAVRSFGSSRGFWLTDPQPDNDPRTSEGLFVFTGSTTPAVAVGDAVSVTGTVSEYYPDSPTDSIYQSTTELTGPQWTVQSSGNALPAPTVLTPNTVPGELAPQVGGNIESLPLQPAKYALDFWEAHEGEVVSVSDARVVGPSNEYNELYVTTKPRENPTPRGGTVYTGYDDPNTGVLKVESLLPFAQRPFPVVNVGDTLTGVTSGPVEYDSYGGYTLEATTLGQERSGGITKEVTRKQRPDELAVATYNVENLSAVDGQEKFDQLAHGIVDNLAAPDIVTLEEIQDNNGAATTADTVVAADQTLKRFTDAIVAAGGPRYEWREIDPQDDQDGGEPGGNIRVGFLFNPQRVSFVDRPGGDATTAVTVVKQRAKVHLSVSPGRVDPTNEAWEDSRKPLAGEFVFRGRTVFVLANHFNSKGGDQPTHGRYQPPTRSSEVQRGEQAQVLRGFVDQLLAADRHANVIVAGDLNDYQFSPALRTLTAGGRLTDLIDTLSPCERYSYVYEGNSQVLDHILTAQTPHGMDYDVVHINAEFATQASDHDPQIVRFRPRG
;
A
#
# COMPACT_ATOMS: atom_id res chain seq x y z
N MET A 1 -58.94 5.56 98.75
CA MET A 1 -58.55 6.20 100.03
C MET A 1 -57.56 7.31 99.72
N ILE A 2 -57.88 8.53 100.14
CA ILE A 2 -57.26 9.80 99.73
C ILE A 2 -56.04 10.11 100.61
N SER A 3 -55.10 10.88 100.02
CA SER A 3 -54.28 11.94 100.67
C SER A 3 -52.87 11.47 101.09
N ARG A 4 -51.78 12.24 100.90
CA ARG A 4 -51.58 13.68 101.21
C ARG A 4 -50.44 14.34 100.43
N ARG A 5 -50.52 15.68 100.39
CA ARG A 5 -49.54 16.70 99.97
C ARG A 5 -48.27 16.76 100.82
N THR A 6 -47.15 17.20 100.20
CA THR A 6 -46.17 18.27 100.55
C THR A 6 -44.90 18.00 99.73
N GLY A 7 -44.11 18.91 99.16
CA GLY A 7 -43.97 20.36 99.10
C GLY A 7 -42.73 20.63 98.21
N PHE A 8 -42.72 21.73 97.46
CA PHE A 8 -41.68 22.07 96.46
C PHE A 8 -40.46 22.78 97.10
N VAL A 9 -39.24 22.38 96.71
CA VAL A 9 -38.03 23.23 96.71
C VAL A 9 -37.19 22.84 95.48
N ALA A 10 -36.80 23.83 94.68
CA ALA A 10 -36.03 23.69 93.45
C ALA A 10 -34.52 23.79 93.72
N PHE A 11 -33.73 22.98 93.00
CA PHE A 11 -32.29 23.16 92.79
C PHE A 11 -32.01 23.02 91.29
N MET A 12 -31.48 24.08 90.66
CA MET A 12 -30.95 24.06 89.29
C MET A 12 -29.57 23.40 89.29
N ALA A 13 -29.37 22.42 88.41
CA ALA A 13 -28.05 21.91 88.02
C ALA A 13 -27.94 21.96 86.49
N ALA A 14 -26.91 22.65 86.01
CA ALA A 14 -26.60 22.80 84.60
C ALA A 14 -25.99 21.50 84.03
N ALA A 15 -26.54 20.99 82.94
CA ALA A 15 -25.98 19.90 82.15
C ALA A 15 -25.56 20.45 80.77
N GLY A 16 -24.28 20.32 80.45
CA GLY A 16 -23.72 20.72 79.16
C GLY A 16 -24.22 19.83 78.03
N LEU A 17 -24.69 20.46 76.95
CA LEU A 17 -25.00 19.82 75.68
C LEU A 17 -23.70 19.60 74.90
N VAL A 18 -23.35 18.36 74.60
CA VAL A 18 -22.38 18.02 73.55
C VAL A 18 -23.15 17.97 72.24
N VAL A 19 -22.92 18.93 71.36
CA VAL A 19 -23.41 18.91 69.98
C VAL A 19 -22.48 17.98 69.19
N GLY A 20 -22.97 16.78 68.84
CA GLY A 20 -22.32 15.97 67.82
C GLY A 20 -22.60 16.59 66.45
N ALA A 21 -21.56 17.02 65.75
CA ALA A 21 -21.67 17.46 64.36
C ALA A 21 -22.01 16.25 63.48
N SER A 22 -23.07 16.35 62.69
CA SER A 22 -23.31 15.46 61.55
C SER A 22 -22.11 15.57 60.58
N PRO A 23 -21.63 14.48 59.96
CA PRO A 23 -20.67 14.60 58.87
C PRO A 23 -21.33 15.44 57.77
N ALA A 24 -20.65 16.50 57.35
CA ALA A 24 -21.04 17.28 56.19
C ALA A 24 -21.03 16.34 54.97
N LEU A 25 -22.15 16.27 54.26
CA LEU A 25 -22.16 15.77 52.88
C LEU A 25 -21.20 16.64 52.06
N GLY A 26 -20.58 16.07 51.02
CA GLY A 26 -19.77 16.83 50.07
C GLY A 26 -20.54 18.04 49.54
N ALA A 27 -19.84 19.08 49.08
CA ALA A 27 -20.53 20.14 48.37
C ALA A 27 -20.85 19.64 46.96
N PRO A 28 -22.09 19.81 46.45
CA PRO A 28 -22.45 19.38 45.11
C PRO A 28 -21.57 20.08 44.07
N ALA A 29 -21.30 19.40 42.96
CA ALA A 29 -20.53 19.98 41.88
C ALA A 29 -21.30 21.15 41.23
N THR A 30 -20.59 22.21 40.87
CA THR A 30 -21.21 23.47 40.40
C THR A 30 -20.81 23.87 38.98
N ASP A 31 -19.97 23.09 38.31
CA ASP A 31 -19.51 23.35 36.94
C ASP A 31 -19.69 22.16 35.98
N VAL A 32 -18.81 21.16 35.91
CA VAL A 32 -18.95 20.05 34.95
C VAL A 32 -19.52 18.83 35.65
N LEU A 33 -20.70 18.40 35.21
CA LEU A 33 -21.43 17.26 35.77
C LEU A 33 -21.44 16.09 34.79
N ILE A 34 -21.58 14.87 35.30
CA ILE A 34 -22.01 13.70 34.54
C ILE A 34 -23.48 13.93 34.14
N GLY A 35 -23.71 14.04 32.83
CA GLY A 35 -25.01 14.32 32.23
C GLY A 35 -25.78 13.06 31.84
N GLU A 36 -25.10 12.03 31.32
CA GLU A 36 -25.74 10.80 30.88
C GLU A 36 -24.76 9.61 30.91
N VAL A 37 -25.23 8.42 31.30
CA VAL A 37 -24.45 7.17 31.29
C VAL A 37 -25.23 6.07 30.59
N TYR A 38 -24.58 5.39 29.64
CA TYR A 38 -25.14 4.27 28.89
C TYR A 38 -24.12 3.15 28.71
N GLY A 39 -24.41 1.98 29.29
CA GLY A 39 -23.60 0.76 29.17
C GLY A 39 -24.23 -0.34 28.30
N GLY A 40 -25.17 0.03 27.44
CA GLY A 40 -25.90 -0.91 26.58
C GLY A 40 -25.26 -1.13 25.21
N GLY A 41 -24.19 -0.40 24.89
CA GLY A 41 -23.59 -0.30 23.56
C GLY A 41 -23.25 -1.64 22.95
N GLY A 42 -23.86 -1.94 21.81
CA GLY A 42 -23.61 -3.16 21.08
C GLY A 42 -23.97 -4.46 21.81
N ASN A 43 -24.75 -4.38 22.90
CA ASN A 43 -25.41 -5.55 23.47
C ASN A 43 -26.61 -5.99 22.61
N SER A 44 -27.05 -7.23 22.77
CA SER A 44 -28.26 -7.71 22.08
C SER A 44 -29.49 -6.87 22.44
N GLY A 45 -30.17 -6.34 21.42
CA GLY A 45 -31.31 -5.45 21.56
C GLY A 45 -30.99 -3.96 21.73
N ALA A 46 -29.70 -3.58 21.73
CA ALA A 46 -29.29 -2.17 21.77
C ALA A 46 -29.54 -1.46 20.44
N THR A 47 -29.79 -0.15 20.49
CA THR A 47 -29.83 0.72 19.30
C THR A 47 -28.44 1.23 18.94
N LEU A 48 -27.67 1.66 19.95
CA LEU A 48 -26.34 2.21 19.78
C LEU A 48 -25.27 1.11 19.76
N THR A 49 -24.21 1.30 18.98
CA THR A 49 -23.10 0.32 18.88
C THR A 49 -22.11 0.38 20.03
N SER A 50 -22.05 1.52 20.73
CA SER A 50 -21.00 1.81 21.72
C SER A 50 -21.56 2.36 23.01
N ASP A 51 -20.90 2.03 24.12
CA ASP A 51 -21.13 2.63 25.44
C ASP A 51 -20.70 4.09 25.42
N PHE A 52 -21.29 4.92 26.29
CA PHE A 52 -20.83 6.30 26.43
C PHE A 52 -21.08 6.88 27.83
N ILE A 53 -20.29 7.91 28.12
CA ILE A 53 -20.47 8.83 29.24
C ILE A 53 -20.54 10.24 28.65
N GLU A 54 -21.57 10.99 28.99
CA GLU A 54 -21.72 12.40 28.60
C GLU A 54 -21.49 13.30 29.81
N LEU A 55 -20.75 14.39 29.62
CA LEU A 55 -20.59 15.45 30.61
C LEU A 55 -21.35 16.69 30.16
N THR A 56 -21.85 17.49 31.11
CA THR A 56 -22.54 18.76 30.88
C THR A 56 -21.89 19.86 31.71
N ASN A 57 -21.51 20.97 31.08
CA ASN A 57 -21.01 22.14 31.80
C ASN A 57 -22.17 23.07 32.17
N VAL A 58 -22.51 23.13 33.46
CA VAL A 58 -23.54 24.02 34.03
C VAL A 58 -22.99 25.36 34.52
N ALA A 59 -21.67 25.58 34.46
CA ALA A 59 -21.09 26.89 34.78
C ALA A 59 -21.36 27.93 33.69
N GLY A 60 -21.26 29.21 34.07
CA GLY A 60 -21.39 30.34 33.14
C GLY A 60 -20.17 30.58 32.23
N THR A 61 -19.14 29.73 32.31
CA THR A 61 -17.88 29.86 31.57
C THR A 61 -17.39 28.50 31.08
N ALA A 62 -16.52 28.49 30.06
CA ALA A 62 -15.88 27.26 29.61
C ALA A 62 -14.97 26.66 30.70
N VAL A 63 -14.94 25.33 30.80
CA VAL A 63 -14.11 24.58 31.75
C VAL A 63 -13.15 23.68 30.99
N SER A 64 -11.87 23.70 31.36
CA SER A 64 -10.88 22.75 30.81
C SER A 64 -10.98 21.41 31.53
N LEU A 65 -10.92 20.33 30.76
CA LEU A 65 -10.89 18.94 31.23
C LEU A 65 -9.47 18.35 31.16
N ASP A 66 -8.46 19.14 30.81
CA ASP A 66 -7.08 18.66 30.75
C ASP A 66 -6.63 18.17 32.13
N GLY A 67 -6.17 16.91 32.18
CA GLY A 67 -5.75 16.25 33.41
C GLY A 67 -6.90 15.63 34.22
N TRP A 68 -8.13 15.65 33.73
CA TRP A 68 -9.28 14.96 34.35
C TRP A 68 -9.47 13.56 33.74
N SER A 69 -10.30 12.74 34.37
CA SER A 69 -10.74 11.45 33.82
C SER A 69 -12.20 11.17 34.14
N VAL A 70 -12.85 10.35 33.30
CA VAL A 70 -14.01 9.56 33.74
C VAL A 70 -13.51 8.18 34.17
N GLN A 71 -14.06 7.66 35.26
CA GLN A 71 -13.69 6.36 35.80
C GLN A 71 -14.92 5.51 36.09
N TYR A 72 -14.77 4.18 35.99
CA TYR A 72 -15.87 3.24 36.15
C TYR A 72 -15.56 2.12 37.15
N LEU A 73 -16.57 1.73 37.93
CA LEU A 73 -16.55 0.61 38.88
C LEU A 73 -17.84 -0.23 38.73
N PRO A 74 -17.78 -1.57 38.81
CA PRO A 74 -18.98 -2.40 38.79
C PRO A 74 -19.87 -2.18 40.02
N ALA A 75 -21.18 -2.41 39.89
CA ALA A 75 -22.18 -2.12 40.92
C ALA A 75 -21.93 -2.78 42.29
N SER A 76 -21.31 -3.96 42.32
CA SER A 76 -21.01 -4.71 43.54
C SER A 76 -19.50 -5.00 43.61
N PRO A 77 -18.68 -3.99 43.97
CA PRO A 77 -17.24 -4.14 44.01
C PRO A 77 -16.81 -5.10 45.14
N SER A 78 -15.89 -5.99 44.83
CA SER A 78 -15.13 -6.78 45.80
C SER A 78 -13.86 -6.04 46.23
N ALA A 79 -13.16 -6.53 47.26
CA ALA A 79 -11.88 -5.97 47.71
C ALA A 79 -10.77 -5.96 46.62
N SER A 80 -10.93 -6.75 45.54
CA SER A 80 -10.00 -6.79 44.41
C SER A 80 -10.43 -5.92 43.22
N SER A 81 -11.61 -5.28 43.29
CA SER A 81 -12.12 -4.45 42.21
C SER A 81 -11.23 -3.22 42.01
N LYS A 82 -11.11 -2.80 40.76
CA LYS A 82 -10.30 -1.65 40.33
C LYS A 82 -11.15 -0.72 39.49
N TRP A 83 -10.96 0.57 39.67
CA TRP A 83 -11.52 1.58 38.79
C TRP A 83 -10.82 1.53 37.44
N GLN A 84 -11.61 1.54 36.37
CA GLN A 84 -11.13 1.70 35.00
C GLN A 84 -11.11 3.20 34.67
N VAL A 85 -10.17 3.66 33.83
CA VAL A 85 -9.91 5.09 33.64
C VAL A 85 -9.86 5.45 32.17
N THR A 86 -10.61 6.49 31.79
CA THR A 86 -10.51 7.17 30.49
C THR A 86 -10.09 8.62 30.71
N PRO A 87 -8.86 9.01 30.35
CA PRO A 87 -8.40 10.40 30.43
C PRO A 87 -9.19 11.34 29.52
N LEU A 88 -9.45 12.56 29.99
CA LEU A 88 -10.14 13.62 29.24
C LEU A 88 -9.14 14.67 28.74
N LYS A 89 -9.59 15.47 27.76
CA LYS A 89 -8.80 16.54 27.15
C LYS A 89 -9.67 17.66 26.61
N GLY A 90 -9.08 18.84 26.43
CA GLY A 90 -9.76 19.99 25.82
C GLY A 90 -10.68 20.71 26.82
N SER A 91 -11.74 21.34 26.31
CA SER A 91 -12.64 22.13 27.15
C SER A 91 -14.11 21.99 26.73
N VAL A 92 -15.01 22.26 27.67
CA VAL A 92 -16.46 22.27 27.45
C VAL A 92 -16.96 23.69 27.64
N ALA A 93 -17.59 24.27 26.62
CA ALA A 93 -18.18 25.61 26.71
C ALA A 93 -19.34 25.67 27.72
N ALA A 94 -19.68 26.87 28.19
CA ALA A 94 -20.81 27.08 29.09
C ALA A 94 -22.12 26.54 28.49
N GLY A 95 -22.83 25.68 29.23
CA GLY A 95 -24.08 25.05 28.77
C GLY A 95 -23.91 23.96 27.70
N ALA A 96 -22.67 23.63 27.31
CA ALA A 96 -22.39 22.61 26.32
C ALA A 96 -22.22 21.22 26.94
N ARG A 97 -22.22 20.21 26.06
CA ARG A 97 -22.00 18.80 26.40
C ARG A 97 -20.64 18.32 25.90
N TYR A 98 -20.17 17.21 26.44
CA TYR A 98 -18.93 16.55 26.03
C TYR A 98 -19.13 15.04 26.04
N LEU A 99 -18.93 14.40 24.90
CA LEU A 99 -19.20 12.98 24.72
C LEU A 99 -17.92 12.16 24.82
N VAL A 100 -17.92 11.15 25.70
CA VAL A 100 -16.87 10.15 25.82
C VAL A 100 -17.40 8.83 25.28
N ALA A 101 -16.87 8.37 24.15
CA ALA A 101 -17.15 7.03 23.64
C ALA A 101 -16.35 5.98 24.42
N GLU A 102 -16.97 4.87 24.78
CA GLU A 102 -16.33 3.78 25.51
C GLU A 102 -16.39 2.48 24.70
N SER A 103 -16.44 1.31 25.33
CA SER A 103 -16.41 0.03 24.62
C SER A 103 -17.48 -0.08 23.54
N THR A 104 -17.12 -0.65 22.40
CA THR A 104 -18.02 -0.95 21.28
C THR A 104 -18.33 -2.43 21.25
N GLY A 105 -19.62 -2.79 21.24
CA GLY A 105 -20.09 -4.17 21.17
C GLY A 105 -20.37 -4.63 19.73
N SER A 106 -20.92 -5.84 19.57
CA SER A 106 -21.19 -6.46 18.27
C SER A 106 -22.62 -6.28 17.74
N GLY A 107 -23.53 -5.74 18.57
CA GLY A 107 -24.90 -5.36 18.21
C GLY A 107 -25.06 -3.85 17.96
N GLY A 108 -26.31 -3.38 17.91
CA GLY A 108 -26.61 -1.97 17.58
C GLY A 108 -26.59 -1.71 16.08
N THR A 109 -27.26 -0.62 15.67
CA THR A 109 -27.32 -0.18 14.26
C THR A 109 -26.98 1.30 14.08
N VAL A 110 -26.84 2.04 15.18
CA VAL A 110 -26.59 3.48 15.16
C VAL A 110 -25.27 3.76 15.87
N ALA A 111 -24.31 4.34 15.16
CA ALA A 111 -23.07 4.82 15.77
C ALA A 111 -23.33 6.07 16.63
N LEU A 112 -22.47 6.29 17.63
CA LEU A 112 -22.37 7.59 18.30
C LEU A 112 -21.96 8.67 17.29
N PRO A 113 -22.30 9.95 17.52
CA PRO A 113 -21.64 11.06 16.81
C PRO A 113 -20.14 11.06 17.16
N THR A 114 -19.32 11.80 16.42
CA THR A 114 -17.87 11.85 16.70
C THR A 114 -17.65 12.33 18.14
N ALA A 115 -17.14 11.45 19.00
CA ALA A 115 -16.94 11.74 20.41
C ALA A 115 -15.76 12.69 20.63
N ASP A 116 -15.82 13.46 21.72
CA ASP A 116 -14.80 14.42 22.11
C ASP A 116 -13.58 13.73 22.75
N ALA A 117 -13.83 12.60 23.43
CA ALA A 117 -12.83 11.65 23.91
C ALA A 117 -13.28 10.20 23.67
N SER A 118 -12.33 9.27 23.74
CA SER A 118 -12.60 7.84 23.58
C SER A 118 -11.78 7.02 24.57
N GLY A 119 -12.41 6.03 25.18
CA GLY A 119 -11.80 5.03 26.05
C GLY A 119 -12.19 3.60 25.66
N SER A 120 -11.86 2.65 26.54
CA SER A 120 -12.15 1.23 26.33
C SER A 120 -12.89 0.61 27.52
N ILE A 121 -13.54 1.43 28.35
CA ILE A 121 -14.29 0.98 29.52
C ILE A 121 -15.50 0.19 29.03
N ALA A 122 -15.70 -1.02 29.56
CA ALA A 122 -16.91 -1.80 29.29
C ALA A 122 -17.92 -1.54 30.41
N LEU A 123 -18.91 -0.68 30.16
CA LEU A 123 -19.91 -0.31 31.16
C LEU A 123 -20.99 -1.40 31.24
N ALA A 124 -21.46 -1.70 32.45
CA ALA A 124 -22.56 -2.65 32.60
C ALA A 124 -23.90 -1.95 32.31
N ALA A 125 -24.70 -2.52 31.42
CA ALA A 125 -25.97 -1.94 30.97
C ALA A 125 -26.97 -1.66 32.11
N GLY A 126 -27.05 -2.53 33.12
CA GLY A 126 -28.09 -2.47 34.15
C GLY A 126 -27.71 -1.68 35.40
N ALA A 127 -26.46 -1.77 35.85
CA ALA A 127 -26.01 -1.17 37.10
C ALA A 127 -24.48 -1.03 37.15
N GLY A 128 -24.00 0.09 37.66
CA GLY A 128 -22.57 0.42 37.79
C GLY A 128 -22.36 1.77 38.45
N THR A 129 -21.11 2.20 38.55
CA THR A 129 -20.74 3.51 39.09
C THR A 129 -19.78 4.21 38.14
N VAL A 130 -20.06 5.46 37.80
CA VAL A 130 -19.17 6.35 37.04
C VAL A 130 -18.78 7.54 37.93
N ALA A 131 -17.51 7.91 37.93
CA ALA A 131 -16.98 9.08 38.63
C ALA A 131 -16.24 10.00 37.64
N LEU A 132 -16.47 11.31 37.75
CA LEU A 132 -15.66 12.35 37.13
C LEU A 132 -14.58 12.77 38.13
N VAL A 133 -13.32 12.74 37.72
CA VAL A 133 -12.18 12.82 38.65
C VAL A 133 -11.19 13.90 38.21
N HIS A 134 -10.77 14.72 39.17
CA HIS A 134 -9.62 15.62 39.03
C HIS A 134 -8.31 14.82 39.11
N GLY A 135 -7.90 14.25 37.99
CA GLY A 135 -6.71 13.42 37.86
C GLY A 135 -6.96 12.21 36.99
N THR A 136 -5.89 11.55 36.56
CA THR A 136 -5.94 10.33 35.73
C THR A 136 -5.46 9.08 36.49
N THR A 137 -5.22 9.19 37.79
CA THR A 137 -4.90 8.04 38.64
C THR A 137 -6.19 7.33 39.04
N ALA A 138 -6.21 6.00 38.91
CA ALA A 138 -7.37 5.19 39.30
C ALA A 138 -7.71 5.39 40.78
N LEU A 139 -8.99 5.65 41.09
CA LEU A 139 -9.50 5.72 42.46
C LEU A 139 -9.31 4.38 43.19
N THR A 140 -9.26 4.44 44.52
CA THR A 140 -9.12 3.24 45.38
C THR A 140 -10.30 2.99 46.30
N CYS A 141 -11.24 3.93 46.38
CA CYS A 141 -12.44 3.81 47.20
C CYS A 141 -13.37 2.73 46.63
N LEU A 142 -13.99 1.91 47.49
CA LEU A 142 -14.89 0.82 47.08
C LEU A 142 -16.24 0.83 47.81
N THR A 143 -16.43 1.76 48.75
CA THR A 143 -17.70 1.99 49.45
C THR A 143 -18.13 3.44 49.25
N ALA A 144 -19.44 3.72 49.34
CA ALA A 144 -19.89 5.11 49.23
C ALA A 144 -19.23 6.02 50.27
N ALA A 145 -19.06 5.56 51.51
CA ALA A 145 -18.41 6.36 52.55
C ALA A 145 -16.95 6.70 52.20
N ASP A 146 -16.20 5.74 51.64
CA ASP A 146 -14.81 5.98 51.23
C ASP A 146 -14.74 6.92 50.02
N CYS A 147 -15.66 6.77 49.05
CA CYS A 147 -15.66 7.60 47.85
C CYS A 147 -16.14 9.02 48.14
N THR A 148 -17.12 9.22 49.01
CA THR A 148 -17.53 10.55 49.49
C THR A 148 -16.40 11.28 50.20
N ALA A 149 -15.44 10.55 50.80
CA ALA A 149 -14.29 11.14 51.46
C ALA A 149 -13.10 11.43 50.52
N ASP A 150 -13.16 11.01 49.25
CA ASP A 150 -12.06 11.18 48.28
C ASP A 150 -12.18 12.55 47.57
N PRO A 151 -11.27 13.51 47.84
CA PRO A 151 -11.36 14.86 47.28
C PRO A 151 -11.03 14.93 45.78
N ALA A 152 -10.56 13.83 45.16
CA ALA A 152 -10.32 13.79 43.73
C ALA A 152 -11.63 13.63 42.93
N ILE A 153 -12.69 13.11 43.55
CA ILE A 153 -13.99 12.92 42.91
C ILE A 153 -14.69 14.27 42.80
N HIS A 154 -15.00 14.66 41.56
CA HIS A 154 -15.71 15.87 41.24
C HIS A 154 -17.23 15.64 41.20
N ASP A 155 -17.68 14.61 40.51
CA ASP A 155 -19.09 14.19 40.42
C ASP A 155 -19.15 12.65 40.34
N LEU A 156 -20.21 12.02 40.85
CA LEU A 156 -20.35 10.57 40.90
C LEU A 156 -21.79 10.12 40.69
N VAL A 157 -22.01 9.19 39.76
CA VAL A 157 -23.30 8.52 39.58
C VAL A 157 -23.18 7.02 39.77
N GLY A 158 -23.87 6.49 40.79
CA GLY A 158 -24.17 5.07 40.90
C GLY A 158 -25.60 4.79 40.43
N TYR A 159 -25.78 3.83 39.51
CA TYR A 159 -27.07 3.49 38.93
C TYR A 159 -27.45 2.03 39.15
N GLY A 160 -28.76 1.75 39.15
CA GLY A 160 -29.30 0.42 39.44
C GLY A 160 -29.10 0.04 40.91
N ASN A 161 -28.35 -1.04 41.16
CA ASN A 161 -28.06 -1.53 42.52
C ASN A 161 -26.63 -1.21 42.98
N ALA A 162 -26.03 -0.13 42.46
CA ALA A 162 -24.66 0.26 42.76
C ALA A 162 -24.41 0.48 44.26
N THR A 163 -23.31 -0.10 44.76
CA THR A 163 -22.82 0.04 46.15
C THR A 163 -22.11 1.36 46.36
N VAL A 164 -21.39 1.85 45.35
CA VAL A 164 -20.82 3.20 45.33
C VAL A 164 -21.78 4.08 44.53
N ARG A 165 -22.28 5.10 45.21
CA ARG A 165 -23.32 6.03 44.77
C ARG A 165 -23.33 7.18 45.78
N GLU A 166 -24.05 8.24 45.47
CA GLU A 166 -24.32 9.31 46.43
C GLU A 166 -25.37 8.86 47.46
N ALA A 167 -26.28 9.73 47.91
CA ALA A 167 -27.27 9.37 48.93
C ALA A 167 -28.08 8.10 48.57
N ASN A 168 -28.62 8.03 47.34
CA ASN A 168 -29.31 6.87 46.80
C ASN A 168 -28.90 6.63 45.34
N PRO A 169 -28.97 5.39 44.81
CA PRO A 169 -28.61 5.13 43.42
C PRO A 169 -29.68 5.63 42.45
N ALA A 170 -29.25 6.08 41.26
CA ALA A 170 -30.11 6.34 40.12
C ALA A 170 -30.89 5.08 39.71
N PRO A 171 -32.01 5.21 38.97
CA PRO A 171 -32.73 4.06 38.41
C PRO A 171 -31.83 3.11 37.62
N ALA A 172 -32.23 1.85 37.47
CA ALA A 172 -31.51 0.90 36.61
C ALA A 172 -31.63 1.29 35.13
N ALA A 173 -30.52 1.17 34.40
CA ALA A 173 -30.46 1.31 32.95
C ALA A 173 -30.72 -0.06 32.27
N SER A 174 -30.63 -0.12 30.94
CA SER A 174 -30.79 -1.36 30.18
C SER A 174 -30.07 -1.28 28.84
N ASN A 175 -30.11 -2.35 28.02
CA ASN A 175 -29.60 -2.29 26.65
C ASN A 175 -30.29 -1.22 25.79
N THR A 176 -31.48 -0.76 26.17
CA THR A 176 -32.25 0.26 25.41
C THR A 176 -32.42 1.57 26.15
N THR A 177 -31.88 1.71 27.37
CA THR A 177 -32.07 2.91 28.18
C THR A 177 -30.79 3.33 28.91
N SER A 178 -30.50 4.62 28.92
CA SER A 178 -29.45 5.27 29.72
C SER A 178 -30.03 5.82 31.02
N VAL A 179 -29.17 6.33 31.91
CA VAL A 179 -29.57 7.26 32.99
C VAL A 179 -29.09 8.66 32.66
N SER A 180 -30.01 9.63 32.65
CA SER A 180 -29.74 11.02 32.30
C SER A 180 -30.11 11.96 33.45
N ARG A 181 -29.24 12.93 33.73
CA ARG A 181 -29.44 13.95 34.76
C ARG A 181 -30.54 14.93 34.34
N THR A 182 -31.43 15.29 35.26
CA THR A 182 -32.64 16.09 34.99
C THR A 182 -32.63 17.48 35.62
N GLY A 183 -31.57 17.80 36.37
CA GLY A 183 -31.45 19.07 37.08
C GLY A 183 -30.05 19.30 37.65
N ALA A 184 -29.99 20.13 38.69
CA ALA A 184 -28.76 20.35 39.44
C ALA A 184 -28.32 19.08 40.19
N ASP A 185 -27.05 19.04 40.56
CA ASP A 185 -26.52 18.03 41.46
C ASP A 185 -26.99 18.29 42.90
N THR A 186 -27.66 17.31 43.51
CA THR A 186 -28.19 17.37 44.88
C THR A 186 -27.50 16.42 45.83
N ASP A 187 -26.41 15.76 45.40
CA ASP A 187 -25.76 14.64 46.09
C ASP A 187 -26.74 13.46 46.35
N ASP A 188 -27.75 13.30 45.49
CA ASP A 188 -28.66 12.16 45.50
C ASP A 188 -28.97 11.71 44.06
N ASN A 189 -28.23 10.70 43.58
CA ASN A 189 -28.40 10.17 42.23
C ASN A 189 -29.84 9.73 41.92
N ALA A 190 -30.64 9.30 42.92
CA ALA A 190 -32.03 8.92 42.70
C ALA A 190 -32.94 10.13 42.44
N ALA A 191 -32.60 11.31 42.97
CA ALA A 191 -33.31 12.55 42.73
C ALA A 191 -32.88 13.21 41.41
N ASP A 192 -31.62 13.01 41.03
CA ASP A 192 -31.02 13.77 39.93
C ASP A 192 -31.16 13.08 38.57
N PHE A 193 -31.22 11.74 38.53
CA PHE A 193 -31.22 10.97 37.30
C PHE A 193 -32.55 10.25 37.03
N THR A 194 -32.89 10.16 35.74
CA THR A 194 -34.01 9.33 35.25
C THR A 194 -33.53 8.37 34.17
N ALA A 195 -34.15 7.19 34.09
CA ALA A 195 -33.87 6.25 33.02
C ALA A 195 -34.71 6.58 31.77
N GLY A 196 -34.07 6.65 30.59
CA GLY A 196 -34.70 7.09 29.35
C GLY A 196 -34.01 6.55 28.10
N THR A 197 -34.51 6.94 26.92
CA THR A 197 -33.84 6.60 25.64
C THR A 197 -32.49 7.33 25.56
N PRO A 198 -31.40 6.65 25.17
CA PRO A 198 -30.09 7.28 25.10
C PRO A 198 -30.04 8.47 24.14
N SER A 199 -29.44 9.58 24.55
CA SER A 199 -29.40 10.85 23.79
C SER A 199 -28.00 11.49 23.67
N PRO A 200 -26.96 10.73 23.27
CA PRO A 200 -25.59 11.21 23.30
C PRO A 200 -25.42 12.43 22.38
N THR A 201 -24.81 13.49 22.91
CA THR A 201 -24.53 14.73 22.20
C THR A 201 -23.09 15.17 22.43
N ASN A 202 -22.31 15.41 21.37
CA ASN A 202 -20.94 15.93 21.49
C ASN A 202 -20.89 17.45 21.67
N THR A 203 -19.69 18.03 21.85
CA THR A 203 -19.50 19.49 21.98
C THR A 203 -20.02 20.31 20.79
N LYS A 204 -20.21 19.69 19.61
CA LYS A 204 -20.75 20.34 18.41
C LYS A 204 -22.28 20.32 18.35
N GLY A 205 -22.95 19.67 19.30
CA GLY A 205 -24.41 19.49 19.29
C GLY A 205 -24.89 18.38 18.36
N GLU A 206 -23.99 17.52 17.86
CA GLU A 206 -24.35 16.38 17.02
C GLU A 206 -24.89 15.25 17.90
N THR A 207 -25.99 14.61 17.48
CA THR A 207 -26.65 13.52 18.23
C THR A 207 -26.47 12.17 17.54
N ALA A 208 -26.60 11.06 18.26
CA ALA A 208 -26.65 9.73 17.64
C ALA A 208 -27.81 9.64 16.63
N GLY A 209 -27.53 9.17 15.41
CA GLY A 209 -28.48 9.16 14.30
C GLY A 209 -28.74 10.53 13.66
N GLY A 210 -28.08 11.61 14.12
CA GLY A 210 -28.11 12.93 13.52
C GLY A 210 -27.30 12.96 12.22
N SER A 211 -27.88 12.48 11.13
CA SER A 211 -27.34 12.74 9.81
C SER A 211 -27.36 14.24 9.55
N THR A 212 -26.25 14.82 9.11
CA THR A 212 -26.28 15.96 8.18
C THR A 212 -27.41 15.68 7.18
N PRO A 213 -28.40 16.58 7.01
CA PRO A 213 -29.49 16.35 6.08
C PRO A 213 -28.92 15.90 4.74
N ALA A 214 -29.37 14.75 4.27
CA ALA A 214 -28.84 14.23 3.02
C ALA A 214 -29.17 15.22 1.90
N THR A 215 -28.16 15.68 1.17
CA THR A 215 -28.35 16.66 0.11
C THR A 215 -28.69 15.93 -1.19
N PRO A 216 -29.76 16.31 -1.91
CA PRO A 216 -30.01 15.79 -3.24
C PRO A 216 -28.82 16.08 -4.16
N ALA A 217 -28.29 15.07 -4.84
CA ALA A 217 -27.16 15.23 -5.75
C ALA A 217 -27.30 14.30 -6.94
N LYS A 218 -26.81 14.72 -8.10
CA LYS A 218 -26.56 13.86 -9.26
C LYS A 218 -25.14 13.30 -9.24
N ILE A 219 -24.87 12.35 -10.12
CA ILE A 219 -23.54 11.72 -10.19
C ILE A 219 -22.45 12.74 -10.55
N HIS A 220 -22.66 13.60 -11.56
CA HIS A 220 -21.70 14.67 -11.86
C HIS A 220 -21.50 15.69 -10.73
N ASP A 221 -22.50 15.93 -9.87
CA ASP A 221 -22.34 16.81 -8.70
C ASP A 221 -21.42 16.16 -7.65
N ILE A 222 -21.46 14.83 -7.55
CA ILE A 222 -20.61 14.03 -6.67
C ILE A 222 -19.19 13.95 -7.24
N GLN A 223 -19.04 13.62 -8.51
CA GLN A 223 -17.74 13.53 -9.17
C GLN A 223 -17.03 14.90 -9.19
N GLY A 224 -17.73 15.93 -9.66
CA GLY A 224 -17.18 17.29 -9.77
C GLY A 224 -16.14 17.44 -10.88
N VAL A 225 -15.43 18.57 -10.86
CA VAL A 225 -14.50 18.99 -11.94
C VAL A 225 -13.02 18.90 -11.54
N THR A 226 -12.74 18.19 -10.44
CA THR A 226 -11.44 17.97 -9.81
C THR A 226 -11.34 16.50 -9.42
N ARG A 227 -10.17 16.02 -8.99
CA ARG A 227 -9.97 14.62 -8.54
C ARG A 227 -10.56 14.28 -7.17
N ILE A 228 -11.02 15.32 -6.48
CA ILE A 228 -11.65 15.19 -5.18
C ILE A 228 -13.04 15.75 -5.31
N SER A 229 -14.01 14.96 -4.89
CA SER A 229 -15.41 15.33 -4.85
C SER A 229 -15.61 16.64 -4.07
N PRO A 230 -16.38 17.61 -4.61
CA PRO A 230 -16.81 18.77 -3.83
C PRO A 230 -17.78 18.39 -2.69
N LEU A 231 -18.31 17.16 -2.72
CA LEU A 231 -19.23 16.62 -1.73
C LEU A 231 -18.56 15.62 -0.78
N LYS A 232 -17.23 15.48 -0.81
CA LYS A 232 -16.47 14.60 0.11
C LYS A 232 -16.92 14.76 1.56
N GLY A 233 -17.26 13.63 2.19
CA GLY A 233 -17.74 13.55 3.58
C GLY A 233 -19.20 13.94 3.79
N GLN A 234 -19.90 14.40 2.74
CA GLN A 234 -21.32 14.75 2.83
C GLN A 234 -22.18 13.53 2.55
N LYS A 235 -23.31 13.45 3.26
CA LYS A 235 -24.37 12.48 2.96
C LYS A 235 -25.22 13.01 1.80
N VAL A 236 -25.36 12.22 0.75
CA VAL A 236 -26.17 12.54 -0.44
C VAL A 236 -27.36 11.60 -0.54
N THR A 237 -28.43 12.06 -1.19
CA THR A 237 -29.66 11.28 -1.44
C THR A 237 -30.20 11.55 -2.84
N GLY A 238 -31.14 10.72 -3.30
CA GLY A 238 -31.73 10.88 -4.64
C GLY A 238 -30.73 10.69 -5.78
N VAL A 239 -29.60 10.02 -5.53
CA VAL A 239 -28.60 9.70 -6.55
C VAL A 239 -29.16 8.58 -7.42
N THR A 240 -29.63 8.92 -8.61
CA THR A 240 -30.27 7.96 -9.52
C THR A 240 -29.34 7.52 -10.65
N GLY A 241 -29.40 6.24 -11.03
CA GLY A 241 -28.70 5.75 -12.22
C GLY A 241 -29.07 4.31 -12.57
N ILE A 242 -28.54 3.82 -13.68
CA ILE A 242 -28.68 2.43 -14.13
C ILE A 242 -27.45 1.65 -13.69
N VAL A 243 -27.65 0.51 -13.02
CA VAL A 243 -26.57 -0.40 -12.63
C VAL A 243 -25.90 -0.97 -13.88
N THR A 244 -24.61 -0.69 -14.07
CA THR A 244 -23.83 -1.08 -15.24
C THR A 244 -22.91 -2.27 -14.97
N ALA A 245 -22.49 -2.46 -13.73
CA ALA A 245 -21.64 -3.56 -13.31
C ALA A 245 -21.82 -3.89 -11.82
N VAL A 246 -21.49 -5.13 -11.42
CA VAL A 246 -21.56 -5.59 -10.03
C VAL A 246 -20.27 -6.33 -9.67
N ARG A 247 -19.57 -5.89 -8.64
CA ARG A 247 -18.43 -6.60 -8.05
C ARG A 247 -18.96 -7.49 -6.93
N SER A 248 -19.20 -8.77 -7.22
CA SER A 248 -19.85 -9.71 -6.30
C SER A 248 -18.88 -10.56 -5.45
N PHE A 249 -17.58 -10.43 -5.67
CA PHE A 249 -16.51 -11.20 -5.03
C PHE A 249 -15.38 -10.26 -4.55
N GLY A 250 -14.39 -10.79 -3.84
CA GLY A 250 -13.36 -9.99 -3.18
C GLY A 250 -13.85 -9.37 -1.86
N SER A 251 -12.96 -8.59 -1.24
CA SER A 251 -13.17 -7.86 0.03
C SER A 251 -13.78 -6.47 -0.17
N SER A 252 -13.58 -5.85 -1.33
CA SER A 252 -14.24 -4.61 -1.75
C SER A 252 -15.36 -4.97 -2.72
N ARG A 253 -16.59 -5.16 -2.25
CA ARG A 253 -17.77 -5.45 -3.09
C ARG A 253 -18.61 -4.20 -3.26
N GLY A 254 -19.38 -4.18 -4.34
CA GLY A 254 -20.22 -3.05 -4.69
C GLY A 254 -20.83 -3.17 -6.07
N PHE A 255 -21.33 -2.05 -6.58
CA PHE A 255 -21.86 -1.96 -7.93
C PHE A 255 -21.62 -0.57 -8.51
N TRP A 256 -21.46 -0.49 -9.82
CA TRP A 256 -21.39 0.77 -10.57
C TRP A 256 -22.76 1.13 -11.09
N LEU A 257 -23.09 2.42 -11.02
CA LEU A 257 -24.25 3.00 -11.70
C LEU A 257 -23.81 4.15 -12.59
N THR A 258 -24.56 4.38 -13.67
CA THR A 258 -24.36 5.50 -14.58
C THR A 258 -25.64 6.33 -14.72
N ASP A 259 -25.56 7.67 -14.68
CA ASP A 259 -26.71 8.55 -14.91
C ASP A 259 -27.12 8.42 -16.39
N PRO A 260 -28.35 7.96 -16.71
CA PRO A 260 -28.80 7.88 -18.09
C PRO A 260 -29.10 9.26 -18.72
N GLN A 261 -28.96 10.35 -17.97
CA GLN A 261 -29.15 11.74 -18.39
C GLN A 261 -27.90 12.56 -18.05
N PRO A 262 -26.79 12.33 -18.78
CA PRO A 262 -25.51 12.99 -18.52
C PRO A 262 -25.63 14.50 -18.71
N ASP A 263 -24.75 15.26 -18.05
CA ASP A 263 -24.62 16.69 -18.31
C ASP A 263 -23.86 16.97 -19.62
N ASN A 264 -23.36 18.20 -19.80
CA ASN A 264 -22.55 18.57 -20.98
C ASN A 264 -21.13 19.01 -20.61
N ASP A 265 -20.68 18.74 -19.38
CA ASP A 265 -19.33 19.08 -18.94
C ASP A 265 -18.44 17.85 -19.08
N PRO A 266 -17.48 17.83 -20.04
CA PRO A 266 -16.62 16.67 -20.25
C PRO A 266 -15.66 16.40 -19.08
N ARG A 267 -15.66 17.25 -18.04
CA ARG A 267 -14.82 17.14 -16.84
C ARG A 267 -15.46 16.33 -15.73
N THR A 268 -16.77 16.10 -15.77
CA THR A 268 -17.50 15.34 -14.76
C THR A 268 -17.80 13.94 -15.29
N SER A 269 -17.51 12.92 -14.49
CA SER A 269 -17.97 11.56 -14.77
C SER A 269 -19.46 11.42 -14.46
N GLU A 270 -20.13 10.56 -15.24
CA GLU A 270 -21.51 10.14 -15.03
C GLU A 270 -21.62 8.74 -14.42
N GLY A 271 -20.48 8.12 -14.11
CA GLY A 271 -20.35 6.86 -13.40
C GLY A 271 -20.03 7.04 -11.91
N LEU A 272 -20.51 6.13 -11.06
CA LEU A 272 -20.23 6.14 -9.63
C LEU A 272 -20.18 4.73 -9.07
N PHE A 273 -19.20 4.45 -8.21
CA PHE A 273 -19.12 3.20 -7.46
C PHE A 273 -19.86 3.30 -6.13
N VAL A 274 -20.66 2.28 -5.81
CA VAL A 274 -21.37 2.13 -4.53
C VAL A 274 -20.75 0.98 -3.75
N PHE A 275 -19.98 1.33 -2.72
CA PHE A 275 -19.24 0.39 -1.90
C PHE A 275 -20.12 -0.26 -0.83
N THR A 276 -20.14 -1.59 -0.78
CA THR A 276 -20.94 -2.39 0.16
C THR A 276 -20.09 -3.26 1.09
N GLY A 277 -18.78 -2.98 1.19
CA GLY A 277 -17.86 -3.75 2.00
C GLY A 277 -17.74 -5.18 1.49
N SER A 278 -17.83 -6.17 2.39
CA SER A 278 -17.82 -7.59 2.01
C SER A 278 -19.19 -8.15 1.63
N THR A 279 -20.24 -7.32 1.60
CA THR A 279 -21.61 -7.75 1.28
C THR A 279 -21.85 -7.67 -0.22
N THR A 280 -22.32 -8.75 -0.83
CA THR A 280 -22.77 -8.72 -2.23
C THR A 280 -24.10 -7.96 -2.32
N PRO A 281 -24.19 -6.88 -3.12
CA PRO A 281 -25.41 -6.08 -3.22
C PRO A 281 -26.53 -6.85 -3.92
N ALA A 282 -27.77 -6.69 -3.44
CA ALA A 282 -28.96 -7.27 -4.04
C ALA A 282 -29.49 -6.38 -5.20
N VAL A 283 -28.71 -6.31 -6.29
CA VAL A 283 -29.03 -5.58 -7.54
C VAL A 283 -28.59 -6.41 -8.75
N ALA A 284 -29.17 -6.12 -9.91
CA ALA A 284 -28.77 -6.68 -11.20
C ALA A 284 -28.37 -5.58 -12.19
N VAL A 285 -27.49 -5.92 -13.14
CA VAL A 285 -27.19 -5.04 -14.29
C VAL A 285 -28.47 -4.71 -15.03
N GLY A 286 -28.71 -3.43 -15.32
CA GLY A 286 -29.94 -2.89 -15.91
C GLY A 286 -31.02 -2.49 -14.89
N ASP A 287 -30.78 -2.64 -13.59
CA ASP A 287 -31.64 -2.05 -12.56
C ASP A 287 -31.49 -0.53 -12.53
N ALA A 288 -32.62 0.20 -12.50
CA ALA A 288 -32.62 1.63 -12.17
C ALA A 288 -32.73 1.78 -10.66
N VAL A 289 -31.78 2.45 -10.03
CA VAL A 289 -31.71 2.60 -8.57
C VAL A 289 -31.74 4.06 -8.15
N SER A 290 -32.23 4.32 -6.93
CA SER A 290 -32.01 5.57 -6.19
C SER A 290 -31.23 5.25 -4.93
N VAL A 291 -30.06 5.86 -4.79
CA VAL A 291 -29.10 5.60 -3.71
C VAL A 291 -29.02 6.79 -2.76
N THR A 292 -28.81 6.50 -1.49
CA THR A 292 -28.42 7.43 -0.43
C THR A 292 -27.15 6.88 0.20
N GLY A 293 -26.14 7.72 0.41
CA GLY A 293 -24.85 7.28 0.97
C GLY A 293 -23.99 8.48 1.35
N THR A 294 -22.81 8.23 1.91
CA THR A 294 -21.81 9.25 2.20
C THR A 294 -20.75 9.23 1.11
N VAL A 295 -20.46 10.38 0.51
CA VAL A 295 -19.40 10.50 -0.49
C VAL A 295 -18.05 10.36 0.19
N SER A 296 -17.21 9.49 -0.34
CA SER A 296 -15.87 9.19 0.16
C SER A 296 -14.85 9.24 -0.97
N GLU A 297 -13.60 9.50 -0.60
CA GLU A 297 -12.42 9.34 -1.45
C GLU A 297 -11.66 8.12 -0.95
N TYR A 298 -11.67 7.04 -1.71
CA TYR A 298 -10.93 5.84 -1.39
C TYR A 298 -9.53 5.91 -1.99
N TYR A 299 -8.50 5.78 -1.14
CA TYR A 299 -7.13 5.58 -1.60
C TYR A 299 -6.73 4.12 -1.38
N PRO A 300 -6.00 3.50 -2.31
CA PRO A 300 -5.48 2.13 -2.19
C PRO A 300 -4.75 1.77 -0.88
N ASP A 301 -3.98 2.71 -0.34
CA ASP A 301 -3.00 2.49 0.73
C ASP A 301 -3.36 3.15 2.09
N SER A 302 -4.50 3.87 2.18
CA SER A 302 -5.01 4.57 3.38
C SER A 302 -4.23 5.88 3.79
N PRO A 303 -4.86 6.95 4.35
CA PRO A 303 -4.47 8.37 4.17
C PRO A 303 -3.65 8.97 5.35
N THR A 304 -3.06 10.19 5.38
CA THR A 304 -3.11 11.48 4.65
C THR A 304 -2.15 11.65 3.47
N ASP A 305 -1.09 10.85 3.42
CA ASP A 305 0.10 11.09 2.58
C ASP A 305 0.23 10.11 1.41
N SER A 306 -0.87 9.45 1.02
CA SER A 306 -0.93 8.52 -0.13
C SER A 306 -0.22 9.09 -1.37
N ILE A 307 0.46 8.26 -2.14
CA ILE A 307 1.11 8.66 -3.40
C ILE A 307 0.24 8.36 -4.63
N TYR A 308 -0.87 7.66 -4.41
CA TYR A 308 -1.85 7.24 -5.40
C TYR A 308 -2.95 8.28 -5.61
N GLN A 309 -3.80 8.08 -6.62
CA GLN A 309 -5.04 8.83 -6.77
C GLN A 309 -6.15 8.16 -5.96
N SER A 310 -7.21 8.92 -5.66
CA SER A 310 -8.41 8.38 -5.03
C SER A 310 -9.41 7.91 -6.06
N THR A 311 -10.39 7.13 -5.58
CA THR A 311 -11.65 6.88 -6.28
C THR A 311 -12.82 7.44 -5.48
N THR A 312 -13.70 8.17 -6.17
CA THR A 312 -14.93 8.72 -5.61
C THR A 312 -15.99 7.61 -5.49
N GLU A 313 -16.45 7.37 -4.27
CA GLU A 313 -17.43 6.30 -4.00
C GLU A 313 -18.51 6.71 -2.99
N LEU A 314 -19.61 5.96 -2.95
CA LEU A 314 -20.60 6.03 -1.87
C LEU A 314 -20.38 4.93 -0.84
N THR A 315 -20.20 5.34 0.41
CA THR A 315 -20.10 4.46 1.59
C THR A 315 -21.35 4.53 2.46
N GLY A 316 -21.55 3.50 3.29
CA GLY A 316 -22.79 3.31 4.06
C GLY A 316 -24.08 3.39 3.22
N PRO A 317 -24.12 2.81 2.00
CA PRO A 317 -25.20 3.07 1.08
C PRO A 317 -26.51 2.40 1.49
N GLN A 318 -27.62 3.03 1.13
CA GLN A 318 -28.98 2.51 1.13
C GLN A 318 -29.58 2.78 -0.25
N TRP A 319 -30.29 1.82 -0.82
CA TRP A 319 -30.86 2.00 -2.15
C TRP A 319 -32.24 1.38 -2.31
N THR A 320 -32.95 1.86 -3.32
CA THR A 320 -34.21 1.28 -3.79
C THR A 320 -34.08 0.98 -5.27
N VAL A 321 -34.50 -0.23 -5.69
CA VAL A 321 -34.64 -0.58 -7.10
C VAL A 321 -35.99 -0.05 -7.58
N GLN A 322 -35.97 0.87 -8.53
CA GLN A 322 -37.16 1.53 -9.08
C GLN A 322 -37.74 0.73 -10.25
N SER A 323 -36.89 0.10 -11.06
CA SER A 323 -37.26 -0.76 -12.18
C SER A 323 -36.09 -1.67 -12.57
N SER A 324 -36.36 -2.71 -13.36
CA SER A 324 -35.36 -3.71 -13.78
C SER A 324 -35.41 -3.95 -15.28
N GLY A 325 -34.28 -4.40 -15.87
CA GLY A 325 -34.19 -4.73 -17.29
C GLY A 325 -34.16 -3.51 -18.22
N ASN A 326 -33.69 -2.37 -17.72
CA ASN A 326 -33.53 -1.15 -18.52
C ASN A 326 -32.36 -1.30 -19.51
N ALA A 327 -32.41 -0.52 -20.59
CA ALA A 327 -31.28 -0.40 -21.49
C ALA A 327 -30.09 0.25 -20.76
N LEU A 328 -28.89 -0.29 -20.98
CA LEU A 328 -27.67 0.30 -20.43
C LEU A 328 -27.29 1.57 -21.21
N PRO A 329 -26.76 2.60 -20.55
CA PRO A 329 -26.07 3.69 -21.22
C PRO A 329 -24.99 3.14 -22.17
N ALA A 330 -24.82 3.79 -23.32
CA ALA A 330 -23.80 3.37 -24.29
C ALA A 330 -22.40 3.62 -23.71
N PRO A 331 -21.46 2.67 -23.86
CA PRO A 331 -20.11 2.86 -23.34
C PRO A 331 -19.36 3.93 -24.12
N THR A 332 -18.45 4.64 -23.44
CA THR A 332 -17.50 5.54 -24.09
C THR A 332 -16.52 4.70 -24.93
N VAL A 333 -16.53 4.91 -26.25
CA VAL A 333 -15.68 4.15 -27.18
C VAL A 333 -14.28 4.76 -27.22
N LEU A 334 -13.30 3.96 -26.81
CA LEU A 334 -11.88 4.29 -26.87
C LEU A 334 -11.36 4.05 -28.29
N THR A 335 -10.92 5.14 -28.91
CA THR A 335 -10.21 5.15 -30.18
C THR A 335 -8.78 5.62 -29.96
N PRO A 336 -7.86 5.46 -30.94
CA PRO A 336 -6.49 5.94 -30.80
C PRO A 336 -6.31 7.44 -30.52
N ASN A 337 -7.37 8.25 -30.67
CA ASN A 337 -7.33 9.69 -30.40
C ASN A 337 -8.18 10.09 -29.18
N THR A 338 -8.80 9.14 -28.49
CA THR A 338 -9.69 9.43 -27.36
C THR A 338 -8.90 9.88 -26.13
N VAL A 339 -7.82 9.17 -25.80
CA VAL A 339 -6.92 9.53 -24.67
C VAL A 339 -5.90 10.58 -25.15
N PRO A 340 -5.72 11.72 -24.48
CA PRO A 340 -4.71 12.73 -24.83
C PRO A 340 -3.27 12.21 -24.77
N GLY A 341 -2.35 12.92 -25.44
CA GLY A 341 -0.92 12.54 -25.51
C GLY A 341 -0.04 13.11 -24.39
N GLU A 342 -0.47 14.17 -23.70
CA GLU A 342 0.24 14.63 -22.50
C GLU A 342 -0.26 13.83 -21.30
N LEU A 343 0.62 13.33 -20.43
CA LEU A 343 0.21 12.50 -19.30
C LEU A 343 -0.59 13.31 -18.26
N ALA A 344 0.01 14.38 -17.74
CA ALA A 344 -0.51 15.15 -16.62
C ALA A 344 0.07 16.58 -16.57
N PRO A 345 -0.59 17.52 -15.87
CA PRO A 345 -0.02 18.83 -15.56
C PRO A 345 1.31 18.71 -14.79
N GLN A 346 2.37 19.37 -15.27
CA GLN A 346 3.70 19.35 -14.65
C GLN A 346 3.83 20.51 -13.63
N VAL A 347 3.08 20.44 -12.53
CA VAL A 347 3.02 21.52 -11.52
C VAL A 347 4.08 21.41 -10.42
N GLY A 348 4.80 20.29 -10.32
CA GLY A 348 5.80 20.05 -9.29
C GLY A 348 5.19 19.79 -7.92
N GLY A 349 4.12 18.98 -7.87
CA GLY A 349 3.40 18.69 -6.65
C GLY A 349 2.07 17.96 -6.87
N ASN A 350 1.21 18.02 -5.86
CA ASN A 350 -0.10 17.36 -5.86
C ASN A 350 -1.06 18.03 -6.90
N ILE A 351 -1.68 17.23 -7.77
CA ILE A 351 -2.60 17.67 -8.83
C ILE A 351 -4.09 17.63 -8.45
N GLU A 352 -4.46 17.12 -7.27
CA GLU A 352 -5.86 16.83 -6.89
C GLU A 352 -6.77 18.06 -6.93
N SER A 353 -6.23 19.23 -6.55
CA SER A 353 -6.98 20.49 -6.51
C SER A 353 -7.13 21.19 -7.88
N LEU A 354 -6.47 20.67 -8.92
CA LEU A 354 -6.49 21.28 -10.24
C LEU A 354 -7.78 20.92 -10.98
N PRO A 355 -8.44 21.89 -11.63
CA PRO A 355 -9.55 21.60 -12.54
C PRO A 355 -9.09 20.68 -13.67
N LEU A 356 -9.90 19.65 -13.94
CA LEU A 356 -9.62 18.66 -14.98
C LEU A 356 -9.63 19.30 -16.38
N GLN A 357 -8.66 18.89 -17.20
CA GLN A 357 -8.53 19.21 -18.62
C GLN A 357 -8.44 17.89 -19.43
N PRO A 358 -9.54 17.12 -19.52
CA PRO A 358 -9.59 15.78 -20.11
C PRO A 358 -9.31 15.74 -21.62
N ALA A 359 -9.40 16.88 -22.31
CA ALA A 359 -8.97 16.99 -23.71
C ALA A 359 -7.45 17.18 -23.87
N LYS A 360 -6.74 17.46 -22.78
CA LYS A 360 -5.30 17.77 -22.78
C LYS A 360 -4.46 16.70 -22.09
N TYR A 361 -4.90 16.22 -20.93
CA TYR A 361 -4.11 15.30 -20.11
C TYR A 361 -4.77 13.92 -19.99
N ALA A 362 -3.97 12.86 -20.13
CA ALA A 362 -4.43 11.47 -20.04
C ALA A 362 -4.97 11.14 -18.64
N LEU A 363 -4.30 11.57 -17.57
CA LEU A 363 -4.83 11.36 -16.21
C LEU A 363 -6.14 12.10 -15.98
N ASP A 364 -6.31 13.29 -16.56
CA ASP A 364 -7.58 14.03 -16.44
C ASP A 364 -8.69 13.39 -17.27
N PHE A 365 -8.35 12.78 -18.41
CA PHE A 365 -9.29 12.02 -19.22
C PHE A 365 -9.85 10.85 -18.42
N TRP A 366 -8.98 10.04 -17.82
CA TRP A 366 -9.41 8.88 -17.07
C TRP A 366 -10.18 9.24 -15.80
N GLU A 367 -9.77 10.29 -15.10
CA GLU A 367 -10.53 10.84 -13.96
C GLU A 367 -11.95 11.25 -14.37
N ALA A 368 -12.09 11.96 -15.48
CA ALA A 368 -13.39 12.37 -15.99
C ALA A 368 -14.28 11.20 -16.47
N HIS A 369 -13.73 9.97 -16.54
CA HIS A 369 -14.46 8.75 -16.87
C HIS A 369 -14.47 7.74 -15.71
N GLU A 370 -14.10 8.16 -14.50
CA GLU A 370 -14.09 7.29 -13.34
C GLU A 370 -15.47 6.67 -13.10
N GLY A 371 -15.54 5.34 -12.99
CA GLY A 371 -16.78 4.60 -12.82
C GLY A 371 -17.67 4.53 -14.06
N GLU A 372 -17.33 5.21 -15.15
CA GLU A 372 -18.04 5.09 -16.43
C GLU A 372 -17.66 3.81 -17.15
N VAL A 373 -18.60 3.27 -17.93
CA VAL A 373 -18.32 2.14 -18.80
C VAL A 373 -17.58 2.62 -20.04
N VAL A 374 -16.35 2.17 -20.22
CA VAL A 374 -15.58 2.37 -21.47
C VAL A 374 -15.56 1.09 -22.29
N SER A 375 -15.20 1.21 -23.57
CA SER A 375 -15.01 0.06 -24.44
C SER A 375 -13.84 0.25 -25.40
N VAL A 376 -13.08 -0.81 -25.64
CA VAL A 376 -12.03 -0.89 -26.65
C VAL A 376 -12.29 -2.11 -27.53
N SER A 377 -12.03 -2.00 -28.83
CA SER A 377 -12.24 -3.09 -29.79
C SER A 377 -10.93 -3.54 -30.43
N ASP A 378 -10.78 -4.85 -30.60
CA ASP A 378 -9.60 -5.48 -31.24
C ASP A 378 -8.27 -4.97 -30.65
N ALA A 379 -8.21 -4.92 -29.31
CA ALA A 379 -7.13 -4.30 -28.57
C ALA A 379 -5.89 -5.21 -28.54
N ARG A 380 -4.72 -4.66 -28.89
CA ARG A 380 -3.45 -5.39 -28.82
C ARG A 380 -2.94 -5.42 -27.38
N VAL A 381 -2.53 -6.61 -26.93
CA VAL A 381 -1.89 -6.85 -25.64
C VAL A 381 -0.46 -6.32 -25.68
N VAL A 382 -0.10 -5.48 -24.71
CA VAL A 382 1.23 -4.87 -24.58
C VAL A 382 1.98 -5.29 -23.31
N GLY A 383 1.29 -5.93 -22.37
CA GLY A 383 1.88 -6.65 -21.24
C GLY A 383 1.21 -8.01 -21.08
N PRO A 384 1.98 -9.09 -20.81
CA PRO A 384 1.42 -10.43 -20.69
C PRO A 384 0.47 -10.54 -19.49
N SER A 385 -0.37 -11.57 -19.48
CA SER A 385 -1.19 -11.87 -18.31
C SER A 385 -0.31 -12.33 -17.14
N ASN A 386 -0.61 -11.87 -15.91
CA ASN A 386 0.16 -12.23 -14.70
C ASN A 386 -0.65 -13.11 -13.71
N GLU A 387 -0.01 -13.48 -12.59
CA GLU A 387 -0.62 -14.31 -11.54
C GLU A 387 -1.81 -13.65 -10.81
N TYR A 388 -1.91 -12.32 -10.90
CA TYR A 388 -2.99 -11.52 -10.32
C TYR A 388 -4.24 -11.47 -11.21
N ASN A 389 -4.21 -12.13 -12.39
CA ASN A 389 -5.28 -12.08 -13.41
C ASN A 389 -5.46 -10.67 -13.98
N GLU A 390 -4.35 -10.03 -14.28
CA GLU A 390 -4.29 -8.72 -14.92
C GLU A 390 -3.63 -8.87 -16.30
N LEU A 391 -3.99 -8.02 -17.25
CA LEU A 391 -3.28 -7.86 -18.51
C LEU A 391 -3.32 -6.39 -18.95
N TYR A 392 -2.44 -6.02 -19.88
CA TYR A 392 -2.39 -4.64 -20.39
C TYR A 392 -2.64 -4.60 -21.89
N VAL A 393 -3.52 -3.70 -22.33
CA VAL A 393 -3.79 -3.44 -23.75
C VAL A 393 -3.43 -2.01 -24.13
N THR A 394 -3.25 -1.76 -25.43
CA THR A 394 -3.07 -0.40 -25.95
C THR A 394 -4.34 0.14 -26.62
N THR A 395 -4.73 1.35 -26.23
CA THR A 395 -5.71 2.18 -26.92
C THR A 395 -5.09 2.97 -28.07
N LYS A 396 -3.75 3.06 -28.12
CA LYS A 396 -2.96 3.79 -29.14
C LYS A 396 -1.97 2.87 -29.85
N PRO A 397 -2.39 2.05 -30.83
CA PRO A 397 -1.54 1.01 -31.44
C PRO A 397 -0.25 1.49 -32.14
N ARG A 398 -0.08 2.80 -32.34
CA ARG A 398 1.08 3.45 -32.98
C ARG A 398 1.97 4.23 -32.01
N GLU A 399 1.62 4.31 -30.73
CA GLU A 399 2.46 4.89 -29.69
C GLU A 399 3.61 3.90 -29.41
N ASN A 400 4.84 4.33 -29.67
CA ASN A 400 6.09 3.64 -29.39
C ASN A 400 6.11 2.10 -29.59
N PRO A 401 5.64 1.55 -30.74
CA PRO A 401 5.44 0.11 -30.89
C PRO A 401 6.77 -0.66 -30.95
N THR A 402 6.84 -1.81 -30.28
CA THR A 402 7.92 -2.79 -30.49
C THR A 402 7.63 -3.64 -31.75
N PRO A 403 8.65 -4.23 -32.40
CA PRO A 403 8.44 -5.19 -33.49
C PRO A 403 7.58 -6.40 -33.09
N ARG A 404 7.53 -6.71 -31.79
CA ARG A 404 6.88 -7.89 -31.20
C ARG A 404 5.51 -7.60 -30.60
N GLY A 405 5.05 -6.33 -30.68
CA GLY A 405 3.69 -5.93 -30.36
C GLY A 405 3.52 -5.17 -29.03
N GLY A 406 4.59 -4.96 -28.27
CA GLY A 406 4.62 -4.16 -27.06
C GLY A 406 4.65 -2.65 -27.33
N THR A 407 4.92 -1.86 -26.28
CA THR A 407 5.10 -0.41 -26.35
C THR A 407 6.30 0.01 -25.50
N VAL A 408 7.33 0.59 -26.13
CA VAL A 408 8.57 0.95 -25.44
C VAL A 408 8.37 2.22 -24.61
N TYR A 409 8.90 2.23 -23.39
CA TYR A 409 9.04 3.43 -22.58
C TYR A 409 10.31 4.18 -22.97
N THR A 410 10.15 5.35 -23.58
CA THR A 410 11.24 6.08 -24.27
C THR A 410 11.90 7.16 -23.41
N GLY A 411 11.21 7.68 -22.39
CA GLY A 411 11.72 8.77 -21.55
C GLY A 411 10.75 9.22 -20.46
N TYR A 412 11.29 9.92 -19.45
CA TYR A 412 10.48 10.56 -18.40
C TYR A 412 9.55 11.65 -18.90
N ASP A 413 9.84 12.24 -20.06
CA ASP A 413 9.07 13.29 -20.73
C ASP A 413 8.15 12.76 -21.85
N ASP A 414 8.21 11.46 -22.15
CA ASP A 414 7.41 10.79 -23.19
C ASP A 414 6.80 9.47 -22.67
N PRO A 415 5.99 9.50 -21.60
CA PRO A 415 5.31 8.30 -21.10
C PRO A 415 4.22 7.82 -22.05
N ASN A 416 4.04 6.50 -22.15
CA ASN A 416 2.98 5.91 -22.96
C ASN A 416 1.62 6.17 -22.31
N THR A 417 0.77 6.94 -22.97
CA THR A 417 -0.55 7.33 -22.45
C THR A 417 -1.67 6.38 -22.89
N GLY A 418 -1.39 5.52 -23.88
CA GLY A 418 -2.35 4.59 -24.45
C GLY A 418 -2.44 3.25 -23.73
N VAL A 419 -1.68 3.00 -22.66
CA VAL A 419 -1.69 1.74 -21.92
C VAL A 419 -2.89 1.69 -20.96
N LEU A 420 -3.62 0.58 -20.98
CA LEU A 420 -4.82 0.36 -20.15
C LEU A 420 -4.74 -1.02 -19.50
N LYS A 421 -4.81 -1.07 -18.16
CA LYS A 421 -4.95 -2.31 -17.40
C LYS A 421 -6.35 -2.88 -17.60
N VAL A 422 -6.46 -4.19 -17.72
CA VAL A 422 -7.72 -4.92 -17.83
C VAL A 422 -7.76 -5.99 -16.76
N GLU A 423 -8.81 -5.94 -15.96
CA GLU A 423 -9.23 -6.98 -15.03
C GLU A 423 -10.61 -7.50 -15.43
N SER A 424 -11.17 -8.47 -14.70
CA SER A 424 -12.41 -9.13 -15.09
C SER A 424 -13.37 -9.28 -13.92
N LEU A 425 -14.57 -8.71 -14.08
CA LEU A 425 -15.73 -8.95 -13.23
C LEU A 425 -16.49 -10.24 -13.61
N LEU A 426 -16.12 -10.89 -14.71
CA LEU A 426 -16.70 -12.18 -15.10
C LEU A 426 -16.24 -13.29 -14.14
N PRO A 427 -17.16 -14.11 -13.60
CA PRO A 427 -16.77 -15.25 -12.78
C PRO A 427 -15.83 -16.19 -13.55
N PHE A 428 -14.66 -16.50 -12.99
CA PHE A 428 -13.65 -17.32 -13.68
C PHE A 428 -14.13 -18.73 -14.05
N ALA A 429 -15.12 -19.26 -13.33
CA ALA A 429 -15.78 -20.52 -13.68
C ALA A 429 -16.60 -20.45 -14.99
N GLN A 430 -17.03 -19.25 -15.39
CA GLN A 430 -17.78 -18.99 -16.63
C GLN A 430 -16.84 -18.55 -17.76
N ARG A 431 -15.88 -17.70 -17.43
CA ARG A 431 -14.86 -17.21 -18.35
C ARG A 431 -13.53 -17.12 -17.59
N PRO A 432 -12.62 -18.11 -17.76
CA PRO A 432 -11.27 -18.00 -17.24
C PRO A 432 -10.60 -16.73 -17.76
N PHE A 433 -9.74 -16.14 -16.94
CA PHE A 433 -8.95 -15.01 -17.39
C PHE A 433 -7.98 -15.45 -18.51
N PRO A 434 -7.82 -14.68 -19.60
CA PRO A 434 -6.95 -15.04 -20.71
C PRO A 434 -5.49 -15.20 -20.28
N VAL A 435 -4.84 -16.26 -20.77
CA VAL A 435 -3.38 -16.41 -20.68
C VAL A 435 -2.78 -15.94 -21.99
N VAL A 436 -2.30 -14.70 -22.01
CA VAL A 436 -1.89 -13.99 -23.24
C VAL A 436 -0.47 -13.44 -23.12
N ASN A 437 0.21 -13.41 -24.27
CA ASN A 437 1.53 -12.80 -24.39
C ASN A 437 1.44 -11.42 -25.03
N VAL A 438 2.52 -10.64 -24.95
CA VAL A 438 2.68 -9.41 -25.72
C VAL A 438 2.46 -9.70 -27.22
N GLY A 439 1.75 -8.80 -27.91
CA GLY A 439 1.43 -8.92 -29.32
C GLY A 439 0.17 -9.73 -29.64
N ASP A 440 -0.39 -10.46 -28.67
CA ASP A 440 -1.72 -11.05 -28.80
C ASP A 440 -2.79 -9.96 -28.96
N THR A 441 -3.99 -10.34 -29.41
CA THR A 441 -5.13 -9.42 -29.55
C THR A 441 -6.33 -9.92 -28.76
N LEU A 442 -6.98 -9.04 -28.00
CA LEU A 442 -8.35 -9.25 -27.53
C LEU A 442 -9.31 -8.81 -28.65
N THR A 443 -9.76 -9.77 -29.45
CA THR A 443 -10.65 -9.54 -30.60
C THR A 443 -12.10 -9.31 -30.18
N GLY A 444 -12.81 -8.45 -30.91
CA GLY A 444 -14.12 -7.98 -30.50
C GLY A 444 -14.03 -6.92 -29.41
N VAL A 445 -15.11 -6.75 -28.63
CA VAL A 445 -15.23 -5.69 -27.62
C VAL A 445 -14.74 -6.19 -26.27
N THR A 446 -13.87 -5.40 -25.63
CA THR A 446 -13.61 -5.44 -24.19
C THR A 446 -14.20 -4.18 -23.57
N SER A 447 -15.04 -4.32 -22.54
CA SER A 447 -15.80 -3.21 -21.96
C SER A 447 -16.12 -3.46 -20.49
N GLY A 448 -16.15 -2.38 -19.70
CA GLY A 448 -16.36 -2.39 -18.26
C GLY A 448 -16.22 -0.99 -17.66
N PRO A 449 -16.65 -0.79 -16.40
CA PRO A 449 -16.37 0.45 -15.67
C PRO A 449 -14.87 0.69 -15.49
N VAL A 450 -14.49 1.96 -15.35
CA VAL A 450 -13.13 2.37 -15.01
C VAL A 450 -12.99 2.55 -13.50
N GLU A 451 -11.88 2.12 -12.92
CA GLU A 451 -11.49 2.38 -11.52
C GLU A 451 -9.99 2.72 -11.48
N TYR A 452 -9.53 3.38 -10.42
CA TYR A 452 -8.11 3.54 -10.14
C TYR A 452 -7.60 2.36 -9.28
N ASP A 453 -6.54 1.70 -9.75
CA ASP A 453 -6.03 0.46 -9.16
C ASP A 453 -5.21 0.68 -7.88
N SER A 454 -5.15 -0.38 -7.07
CA SER A 454 -4.42 -0.41 -5.82
C SER A 454 -2.90 -0.32 -5.92
N TYR A 455 -2.31 -0.63 -7.07
CA TYR A 455 -0.88 -0.44 -7.36
C TYR A 455 -0.62 0.73 -8.32
N GLY A 456 -1.67 1.49 -8.64
CA GLY A 456 -1.62 2.66 -9.50
C GLY A 456 -2.11 2.41 -10.93
N GLY A 457 -2.58 3.48 -11.56
CA GLY A 457 -3.12 3.45 -12.92
C GLY A 457 -4.61 3.13 -13.00
N TYR A 458 -5.19 3.39 -14.17
CA TYR A 458 -6.60 3.17 -14.41
C TYR A 458 -6.84 1.78 -15.03
N THR A 459 -7.87 1.12 -14.51
CA THR A 459 -8.24 -0.27 -14.84
C THR A 459 -9.62 -0.30 -15.47
N LEU A 460 -9.75 -1.04 -16.56
CA LEU A 460 -11.03 -1.45 -17.11
C LEU A 460 -11.46 -2.77 -16.46
N GLU A 461 -12.53 -2.71 -15.69
CA GLU A 461 -13.11 -3.85 -14.97
C GLU A 461 -14.09 -4.64 -15.85
N ALA A 462 -13.56 -5.58 -16.65
CA ALA A 462 -14.29 -6.13 -17.78
C ALA A 462 -15.56 -6.89 -17.37
N THR A 463 -16.71 -6.39 -17.81
CA THR A 463 -18.00 -7.11 -17.83
C THR A 463 -18.24 -7.78 -19.17
N THR A 464 -17.53 -7.34 -20.21
CA THR A 464 -17.40 -8.01 -21.51
C THR A 464 -15.92 -8.08 -21.85
N LEU A 465 -15.43 -9.27 -22.21
CA LEU A 465 -14.02 -9.49 -22.52
C LEU A 465 -13.87 -10.05 -23.94
N GLY A 466 -12.97 -9.44 -24.72
CA GLY A 466 -12.64 -9.89 -26.06
C GLY A 466 -12.10 -11.33 -26.10
N GLN A 467 -12.14 -11.94 -27.28
CA GLN A 467 -11.57 -13.27 -27.51
C GLN A 467 -10.08 -13.16 -27.81
N GLU A 468 -9.27 -13.93 -27.07
CA GLU A 468 -7.84 -14.03 -27.33
C GLU A 468 -7.55 -14.54 -28.75
N ARG A 469 -6.65 -13.86 -29.43
CA ARG A 469 -6.07 -14.29 -30.70
C ARG A 469 -4.57 -14.11 -30.62
N SER A 470 -3.84 -15.21 -30.77
CA SER A 470 -2.38 -15.18 -30.69
C SER A 470 -1.76 -14.28 -31.76
N GLY A 471 -0.76 -13.48 -31.36
CA GLY A 471 0.14 -12.72 -32.22
C GLY A 471 1.28 -13.58 -32.79
N GLY A 472 1.45 -14.80 -32.27
CA GLY A 472 2.40 -15.79 -32.78
C GLY A 472 3.85 -15.54 -32.42
N ILE A 473 4.14 -14.76 -31.38
CA ILE A 473 5.51 -14.58 -30.90
C ILE A 473 6.07 -15.88 -30.33
N THR A 474 7.38 -16.09 -30.50
CA THR A 474 8.11 -17.24 -29.96
C THR A 474 9.33 -16.75 -29.20
N LYS A 475 9.76 -17.52 -28.20
CA LYS A 475 11.01 -17.27 -27.48
C LYS A 475 12.17 -17.22 -28.47
N GLU A 476 13.01 -16.20 -28.37
CA GLU A 476 14.10 -15.96 -29.30
C GLU A 476 15.28 -16.89 -29.06
N VAL A 477 16.07 -17.11 -30.11
CA VAL A 477 17.33 -17.85 -30.04
C VAL A 477 18.40 -16.98 -30.68
N THR A 478 19.40 -16.62 -29.91
CA THR A 478 20.54 -15.87 -30.42
C THR A 478 21.57 -16.82 -31.03
N ARG A 479 22.50 -16.29 -31.82
CA ARG A 479 23.52 -17.12 -32.48
C ARG A 479 24.59 -17.62 -31.51
N LYS A 480 25.27 -18.71 -31.86
CA LYS A 480 26.49 -19.13 -31.15
C LYS A 480 27.67 -18.19 -31.41
N GLN A 481 28.53 -18.03 -30.41
CA GLN A 481 29.83 -17.35 -30.52
C GLN A 481 30.81 -18.12 -31.39
N ARG A 482 31.62 -17.39 -32.17
CA ARG A 482 32.69 -17.98 -32.98
C ARG A 482 33.86 -18.45 -32.09
N PRO A 483 34.79 -19.29 -32.61
CA PRO A 483 35.97 -19.73 -31.86
C PRO A 483 36.91 -18.60 -31.38
N ASP A 484 36.84 -17.43 -32.01
CA ASP A 484 37.65 -16.24 -31.71
C ASP A 484 36.88 -15.11 -31.03
N GLU A 485 35.57 -15.27 -30.83
CA GLU A 485 34.71 -14.33 -30.10
C GLU A 485 34.54 -14.80 -28.65
N LEU A 486 34.60 -13.87 -27.70
CA LEU A 486 34.16 -14.08 -26.32
C LEU A 486 32.68 -13.68 -26.22
N ALA A 487 31.83 -14.57 -25.71
CA ALA A 487 30.45 -14.26 -25.35
C ALA A 487 30.29 -13.99 -23.86
N VAL A 488 29.74 -12.84 -23.51
CA VAL A 488 29.40 -12.47 -22.12
C VAL A 488 27.93 -12.10 -22.07
N ALA A 489 27.18 -12.79 -21.21
CA ALA A 489 25.75 -12.56 -20.99
C ALA A 489 25.48 -12.06 -19.57
N THR A 490 24.30 -11.47 -19.37
CA THR A 490 23.71 -11.15 -18.07
C THR A 490 22.34 -11.80 -17.98
N TYR A 491 21.98 -12.33 -16.81
CA TYR A 491 20.70 -12.98 -16.61
C TYR A 491 20.27 -12.92 -15.14
N ASN A 492 19.28 -12.07 -14.85
CA ASN A 492 18.51 -12.13 -13.61
C ASN A 492 17.69 -13.42 -13.60
N VAL A 493 17.88 -14.26 -12.59
CA VAL A 493 17.22 -15.58 -12.50
C VAL A 493 16.00 -15.58 -11.58
N GLU A 494 15.57 -14.40 -11.11
CA GLU A 494 14.37 -14.16 -10.29
C GLU A 494 14.35 -15.04 -9.03
N ASN A 495 15.07 -14.58 -8.01
CA ASN A 495 15.17 -15.15 -6.66
C ASN A 495 15.49 -16.65 -6.58
N LEU A 496 16.33 -17.17 -7.49
CA LEU A 496 16.61 -18.60 -7.57
C LEU A 496 17.30 -19.13 -6.30
N SER A 497 16.74 -20.15 -5.69
CA SER A 497 17.19 -20.81 -4.46
C SER A 497 17.21 -22.33 -4.57
N ALA A 498 17.97 -23.01 -3.71
CA ALA A 498 18.01 -24.47 -3.71
C ALA A 498 16.72 -25.13 -3.21
N VAL A 499 15.72 -24.37 -2.74
CA VAL A 499 14.40 -24.89 -2.37
C VAL A 499 13.39 -24.84 -3.51
N ASP A 500 13.72 -24.16 -4.61
CA ASP A 500 12.84 -24.08 -5.77
C ASP A 500 12.63 -25.44 -6.46
N GLY A 501 11.45 -25.54 -7.09
CA GLY A 501 11.07 -26.69 -7.90
C GLY A 501 12.04 -26.91 -9.06
N GLN A 502 12.26 -28.18 -9.43
CA GLN A 502 13.18 -28.53 -10.51
C GLN A 502 12.81 -27.88 -11.86
N GLU A 503 11.52 -27.63 -12.08
CA GLU A 503 11.04 -26.97 -13.30
C GLU A 503 11.64 -25.57 -13.53
N LYS A 504 11.79 -24.75 -12.47
CA LYS A 504 12.43 -23.43 -12.56
C LYS A 504 13.89 -23.57 -13.04
N PHE A 505 14.65 -24.49 -12.42
CA PHE A 505 16.03 -24.78 -12.83
C PHE A 505 16.13 -25.25 -14.28
N ASP A 506 15.23 -26.14 -14.70
CA ASP A 506 15.22 -26.67 -16.07
C ASP A 506 14.90 -25.57 -17.09
N GLN A 507 13.90 -24.72 -16.81
CA GLN A 507 13.53 -23.61 -17.70
C GLN A 507 14.66 -22.59 -17.84
N LEU A 508 15.28 -22.17 -16.74
CA LEU A 508 16.44 -21.27 -16.76
C LEU A 508 17.64 -21.90 -17.48
N ALA A 509 17.88 -23.20 -17.27
CA ALA A 509 18.95 -23.93 -17.94
C ALA A 509 18.75 -23.97 -19.45
N HIS A 510 17.53 -24.23 -19.94
CA HIS A 510 17.20 -24.15 -21.36
C HIS A 510 17.36 -22.71 -21.90
N GLY A 511 17.04 -21.68 -21.10
CA GLY A 511 17.35 -20.29 -21.44
C GLY A 511 18.85 -20.06 -21.72
N ILE A 512 19.74 -20.63 -20.90
CA ILE A 512 21.19 -20.54 -21.11
C ILE A 512 21.66 -21.37 -22.32
N VAL A 513 21.19 -22.61 -22.43
CA VAL A 513 21.72 -23.56 -23.42
C VAL A 513 21.17 -23.32 -24.80
N ASP A 514 19.85 -23.24 -24.92
CA ASP A 514 19.16 -23.20 -26.21
C ASP A 514 19.00 -21.76 -26.69
N ASN A 515 18.50 -20.87 -25.82
CA ASN A 515 18.19 -19.51 -26.23
C ASN A 515 19.44 -18.62 -26.31
N LEU A 516 20.29 -18.60 -25.26
CA LEU A 516 21.55 -17.85 -25.23
C LEU A 516 22.72 -18.54 -25.96
N ALA A 517 22.50 -19.77 -26.45
CA ALA A 517 23.49 -20.58 -27.16
C ALA A 517 24.78 -20.88 -26.37
N ALA A 518 24.66 -21.06 -25.04
CA ALA A 518 25.75 -21.38 -24.12
C ALA A 518 26.92 -20.37 -24.16
N PRO A 519 26.74 -19.14 -23.64
CA PRO A 519 27.76 -18.09 -23.59
C PRO A 519 29.04 -18.52 -22.84
N ASP A 520 30.15 -17.81 -23.03
CA ASP A 520 31.40 -18.18 -22.36
C ASP A 520 31.42 -17.74 -20.88
N ILE A 521 30.78 -16.61 -20.58
CA ILE A 521 30.59 -16.03 -19.25
C ILE A 521 29.13 -15.59 -19.11
N VAL A 522 28.52 -15.82 -17.96
CA VAL A 522 27.20 -15.28 -17.57
C VAL A 522 27.39 -14.54 -16.24
N THR A 523 27.00 -13.27 -16.17
CA THR A 523 26.71 -12.60 -14.90
C THR A 523 25.31 -13.01 -14.47
N LEU A 524 25.20 -13.48 -13.24
CA LEU A 524 23.94 -13.87 -12.64
C LEU A 524 23.54 -12.82 -11.61
N GLU A 525 22.28 -12.47 -11.64
CA GLU A 525 21.61 -11.62 -10.66
C GLU A 525 20.53 -12.46 -9.96
N GLU A 526 20.19 -12.11 -8.72
CA GLU A 526 19.14 -12.80 -7.93
C GLU A 526 19.41 -14.26 -7.59
N ILE A 527 20.66 -14.59 -7.26
CA ILE A 527 20.96 -15.86 -6.61
C ILE A 527 20.68 -15.74 -5.12
N GLN A 528 19.84 -16.64 -4.61
CA GLN A 528 19.49 -16.77 -3.20
C GLN A 528 20.27 -17.86 -2.47
N ASP A 529 20.14 -17.81 -1.15
CA ASP A 529 20.73 -18.75 -0.22
C ASP A 529 20.20 -20.16 -0.49
N ASN A 530 20.90 -21.15 0.05
CA ASN A 530 20.51 -22.55 -0.09
C ASN A 530 19.12 -22.86 0.51
N ASN A 531 18.55 -21.99 1.33
CA ASN A 531 17.28 -22.13 2.02
C ASN A 531 16.19 -21.15 1.52
N GLY A 532 16.50 -20.29 0.54
CA GLY A 532 15.60 -19.22 0.06
C GLY A 532 15.34 -18.13 1.11
N ALA A 533 14.26 -17.35 0.95
CA ALA A 533 13.84 -16.30 1.87
C ALA A 533 13.24 -16.83 3.20
N ALA A 534 14.03 -17.60 3.97
CA ALA A 534 13.63 -18.09 5.27
C ALA A 534 13.46 -16.93 6.27
N THR A 535 12.62 -17.12 7.30
CA THR A 535 12.33 -16.10 8.32
C THR A 535 13.60 -15.55 8.99
N THR A 536 13.53 -14.30 9.46
CA THR A 536 14.59 -13.44 10.07
C THR A 536 15.37 -13.98 11.30
N ALA A 537 15.41 -15.30 11.50
CA ALA A 537 16.19 -15.98 12.52
C ALA A 537 17.17 -17.01 11.93
N ASP A 538 17.19 -17.18 10.60
CA ASP A 538 18.20 -17.97 9.90
C ASP A 538 19.42 -17.09 9.55
N THR A 539 20.61 -17.69 9.49
CA THR A 539 21.89 -17.01 9.21
C THR A 539 22.63 -17.65 8.03
N VAL A 540 21.95 -18.53 7.28
CA VAL A 540 22.50 -19.14 6.08
C VAL A 540 22.67 -18.06 5.02
N VAL A 541 23.92 -17.81 4.61
CA VAL A 541 24.27 -16.91 3.52
C VAL A 541 24.89 -17.63 2.32
N ALA A 542 25.06 -18.95 2.42
CA ALA A 542 25.72 -19.76 1.40
C ALA A 542 24.77 -20.09 0.24
N ALA A 543 25.26 -20.00 -1.00
CA ALA A 543 24.50 -20.32 -2.22
C ALA A 543 25.08 -21.49 -3.05
N ASP A 544 26.01 -22.26 -2.49
CA ASP A 544 26.73 -23.32 -3.19
C ASP A 544 25.82 -24.46 -3.69
N GLN A 545 24.74 -24.79 -2.96
CA GLN A 545 23.77 -25.80 -3.38
C GLN A 545 22.87 -25.26 -4.49
N THR A 546 22.45 -24.00 -4.40
CA THR A 546 21.68 -23.30 -5.44
C THR A 546 22.45 -23.33 -6.77
N LEU A 547 23.70 -22.86 -6.77
CA LEU A 547 24.55 -22.81 -7.97
C LEU A 547 24.92 -24.20 -8.48
N LYS A 548 25.12 -25.17 -7.59
CA LYS A 548 25.35 -26.55 -7.99
C LYS A 548 24.11 -27.15 -8.70
N ARG A 549 22.91 -26.96 -8.16
CA ARG A 549 21.66 -27.43 -8.81
C ARG A 549 21.51 -26.79 -10.18
N PHE A 550 21.76 -25.48 -10.30
CA PHE A 550 21.64 -24.77 -11.56
C PHE A 550 22.65 -25.26 -12.62
N THR A 551 23.92 -25.40 -12.25
CA THR A 551 24.93 -25.91 -13.19
C THR A 551 24.72 -27.37 -13.58
N ASP A 552 24.19 -28.21 -12.69
CA ASP A 552 23.81 -29.58 -13.05
C ASP A 552 22.60 -29.61 -14.00
N ALA A 553 21.61 -28.71 -13.83
CA ALA A 553 20.49 -28.55 -14.75
C ALA A 553 20.97 -28.09 -16.14
N ILE A 554 21.92 -27.15 -16.22
CA ILE A 554 22.53 -26.73 -17.48
C ILE A 554 23.21 -27.90 -18.20
N VAL A 555 23.92 -28.76 -17.47
CA VAL A 555 24.51 -29.98 -18.05
C VAL A 555 23.43 -30.95 -18.52
N ALA A 556 22.35 -31.11 -17.77
CA ALA A 556 21.23 -31.98 -18.15
C ALA A 556 20.51 -31.49 -19.42
N ALA A 557 20.41 -30.17 -19.60
CA ALA A 557 19.89 -29.54 -20.82
C ALA A 557 20.85 -29.66 -22.03
N GLY A 558 22.07 -30.20 -21.85
CA GLY A 558 23.06 -30.39 -22.91
C GLY A 558 24.10 -29.27 -23.02
N GLY A 559 24.12 -28.35 -22.05
CA GLY A 559 25.09 -27.27 -21.94
C GLY A 559 26.46 -27.70 -21.43
N PRO A 560 27.43 -26.76 -21.37
CA PRO A 560 28.72 -27.03 -20.75
C PRO A 560 28.58 -27.16 -19.23
N ARG A 561 29.52 -27.87 -18.60
CA ARG A 561 29.68 -27.80 -17.15
C ARG A 561 30.35 -26.48 -16.80
N TYR A 562 29.53 -25.47 -16.54
CA TYR A 562 29.99 -24.19 -16.02
C TYR A 562 30.66 -24.36 -14.65
N GLU A 563 31.72 -23.60 -14.43
CA GLU A 563 32.20 -23.29 -13.09
C GLU A 563 31.60 -21.95 -12.64
N TRP A 564 31.54 -21.70 -11.32
CA TRP A 564 31.01 -20.46 -10.77
C TRP A 564 31.97 -19.78 -9.80
N ARG A 565 31.80 -18.46 -9.62
CA ARG A 565 32.44 -17.66 -8.58
C ARG A 565 31.44 -16.64 -8.04
N GLU A 566 31.35 -16.55 -6.72
CA GLU A 566 30.56 -15.58 -5.99
C GLU A 566 31.27 -15.24 -4.66
N ILE A 567 30.72 -14.30 -3.89
CA ILE A 567 31.13 -14.00 -2.52
C ILE A 567 29.87 -13.96 -1.66
N ASP A 568 29.78 -14.85 -0.67
CA ASP A 568 28.72 -14.87 0.33
C ASP A 568 28.60 -13.47 0.98
N PRO A 569 27.39 -12.89 1.04
CA PRO A 569 27.16 -11.63 1.74
C PRO A 569 27.26 -11.78 3.26
N GLN A 570 27.20 -10.66 3.96
CA GLN A 570 26.86 -10.68 5.37
C GLN A 570 25.33 -10.74 5.51
N ASP A 571 24.87 -11.48 6.52
CA ASP A 571 23.46 -11.72 6.79
C ASP A 571 22.66 -10.41 6.92
N ASP A 572 21.60 -10.29 6.12
CA ASP A 572 20.72 -9.13 5.99
C ASP A 572 21.44 -7.79 5.70
N GLN A 573 22.67 -7.82 5.17
CA GLN A 573 23.43 -6.59 4.83
C GLN A 573 23.42 -6.25 3.34
N ASP A 574 23.00 -7.19 2.49
CA ASP A 574 22.77 -6.98 1.06
C ASP A 574 21.25 -6.99 0.89
N GLY A 575 20.63 -5.87 0.48
CA GLY A 575 19.17 -5.80 0.37
C GLY A 575 18.61 -6.64 -0.77
N GLY A 576 17.30 -6.60 -1.01
CA GLY A 576 16.62 -7.51 -1.93
C GLY A 576 15.40 -8.12 -1.26
N GLU A 577 15.08 -9.37 -1.59
CA GLU A 577 14.07 -10.12 -0.83
C GLU A 577 14.55 -10.31 0.62
N PRO A 578 13.78 -9.87 1.63
CA PRO A 578 14.15 -10.02 3.03
C PRO A 578 14.46 -11.47 3.42
N GLY A 579 15.61 -11.71 4.07
CA GLY A 579 16.05 -13.03 4.51
C GLY A 579 16.60 -13.96 3.42
N GLY A 580 16.66 -13.54 2.15
CA GLY A 580 17.22 -14.35 1.05
C GLY A 580 18.68 -14.07 0.70
N ASN A 581 19.27 -13.05 1.34
CA ASN A 581 20.63 -12.54 1.14
C ASN A 581 21.08 -12.50 -0.33
N ILE A 582 20.25 -11.93 -1.21
CA ILE A 582 20.46 -11.95 -2.66
C ILE A 582 21.88 -11.49 -3.04
N ARG A 583 22.51 -12.19 -3.99
CA ARG A 583 23.83 -11.81 -4.53
C ARG A 583 23.90 -11.89 -6.05
N VAL A 584 25.00 -11.34 -6.57
CA VAL A 584 25.44 -11.55 -7.95
C VAL A 584 26.52 -12.63 -8.02
N GLY A 585 26.69 -13.26 -9.18
CA GLY A 585 27.70 -14.28 -9.41
C GLY A 585 28.15 -14.39 -10.86
N PHE A 586 29.16 -15.22 -11.10
CA PHE A 586 29.59 -15.61 -12.44
C PHE A 586 29.34 -17.08 -12.69
N LEU A 587 28.85 -17.44 -13.88
CA LEU A 587 29.09 -18.75 -14.50
C LEU A 587 30.10 -18.57 -15.64
N PHE A 588 31.03 -19.50 -15.81
CA PHE A 588 31.96 -19.47 -16.95
C PHE A 588 32.35 -20.85 -17.46
N ASN A 589 32.50 -20.98 -18.77
CA ASN A 589 32.83 -22.24 -19.42
C ASN A 589 34.35 -22.45 -19.40
N PRO A 590 34.89 -23.36 -18.56
CA PRO A 590 36.34 -23.52 -18.40
C PRO A 590 37.03 -24.08 -19.65
N GLN A 591 36.27 -24.60 -20.63
CA GLN A 591 36.83 -25.03 -21.92
C GLN A 591 37.15 -23.86 -22.86
N ARG A 592 36.64 -22.66 -22.56
CA ARG A 592 36.66 -21.49 -23.43
C ARG A 592 37.42 -20.33 -22.82
N VAL A 593 37.21 -20.10 -21.53
CA VAL A 593 37.78 -18.99 -20.77
C VAL A 593 38.30 -19.51 -19.42
N SER A 594 39.39 -18.92 -18.92
CA SER A 594 39.88 -19.20 -17.57
C SER A 594 39.61 -18.03 -16.64
N PHE A 595 39.14 -18.32 -15.43
CA PHE A 595 39.08 -17.35 -14.34
C PHE A 595 40.45 -17.25 -13.65
N VAL A 596 40.87 -16.05 -13.24
CA VAL A 596 42.11 -15.83 -12.50
C VAL A 596 41.77 -15.72 -11.02
N ASP A 597 41.88 -16.83 -10.29
CA ASP A 597 41.65 -16.86 -8.85
C ASP A 597 42.78 -16.15 -8.08
N ARG A 598 42.41 -15.21 -7.21
CA ARG A 598 43.29 -14.55 -6.25
C ARG A 598 42.60 -14.50 -4.89
N PRO A 599 43.17 -15.16 -3.85
CA PRO A 599 42.52 -15.31 -2.56
C PRO A 599 42.41 -13.97 -1.82
N GLY A 600 41.46 -13.89 -0.89
CA GLY A 600 41.28 -12.75 0.01
C GLY A 600 40.06 -11.88 -0.28
N GLY A 601 39.25 -12.21 -1.29
CA GLY A 601 37.92 -11.62 -1.44
C GLY A 601 36.96 -12.18 -0.38
N ASP A 602 36.23 -11.29 0.28
CA ASP A 602 35.14 -11.60 1.22
C ASP A 602 34.08 -10.49 1.14
N ALA A 603 33.02 -10.59 1.95
CA ALA A 603 31.90 -9.64 1.94
C ALA A 603 32.30 -8.17 2.17
N THR A 604 33.43 -7.93 2.85
CA THR A 604 33.87 -6.61 3.33
C THR A 604 35.18 -6.11 2.74
N THR A 605 35.93 -6.97 2.06
CA THR A 605 37.24 -6.64 1.49
C THR A 605 37.07 -6.04 0.10
N ALA A 606 37.43 -4.76 -0.04
CA ALA A 606 37.41 -4.06 -1.33
C ALA A 606 38.46 -4.61 -2.31
N VAL A 607 38.04 -4.88 -3.54
CA VAL A 607 38.98 -5.12 -4.65
C VAL A 607 39.67 -3.82 -5.06
N THR A 608 40.97 -3.91 -5.38
CA THR A 608 41.76 -2.77 -5.88
C THR A 608 42.46 -3.13 -7.19
N VAL A 609 42.75 -2.10 -7.99
CA VAL A 609 43.48 -2.25 -9.25
C VAL A 609 44.99 -2.26 -8.98
N VAL A 610 45.65 -3.36 -9.33
CA VAL A 610 47.10 -3.54 -9.15
C VAL A 610 47.80 -3.55 -10.49
N LYS A 611 48.82 -2.72 -10.66
CA LYS A 611 49.69 -2.72 -11.84
C LYS A 611 51.02 -3.38 -11.51
N GLN A 612 51.27 -4.56 -12.07
CA GLN A 612 52.52 -5.31 -11.89
C GLN A 612 53.16 -5.64 -13.24
N ARG A 613 54.44 -5.28 -13.43
CA ARG A 613 55.20 -5.57 -14.66
C ARG A 613 54.45 -5.16 -15.95
N ALA A 614 53.86 -3.97 -15.93
CA ALA A 614 53.04 -3.40 -17.01
C ALA A 614 51.72 -4.12 -17.34
N LYS A 615 51.32 -5.13 -16.56
CA LYS A 615 49.99 -5.74 -16.62
C LYS A 615 49.11 -5.24 -15.49
N VAL A 616 47.83 -5.08 -15.78
CA VAL A 616 46.80 -4.70 -14.80
C VAL A 616 46.12 -5.98 -14.30
N HIS A 617 45.88 -6.04 -13.00
CA HIS A 617 45.28 -7.17 -12.29
C HIS A 617 44.34 -6.65 -11.21
N LEU A 618 43.45 -7.52 -10.75
CA LEU A 618 42.71 -7.29 -9.50
C LEU A 618 43.56 -7.75 -8.30
N SER A 619 43.44 -7.08 -7.15
CA SER A 619 44.14 -7.50 -5.91
C SER A 619 43.62 -8.84 -5.38
N VAL A 620 42.30 -9.04 -5.51
CA VAL A 620 41.55 -10.24 -5.17
C VAL A 620 40.58 -10.53 -6.33
N SER A 621 40.30 -11.79 -6.63
CA SER A 621 39.47 -12.18 -7.77
C SER A 621 38.87 -13.57 -7.46
N PRO A 622 37.53 -13.67 -7.28
CA PRO A 622 36.57 -12.57 -7.32
C PRO A 622 36.77 -11.55 -6.19
N GLY A 623 36.22 -10.35 -6.34
CA GLY A 623 36.29 -9.30 -5.30
C GLY A 623 35.15 -8.28 -5.41
N ARG A 624 34.73 -7.69 -4.28
CA ARG A 624 33.63 -6.71 -4.25
C ARG A 624 34.14 -5.28 -4.47
N VAL A 625 33.42 -4.48 -5.26
CA VAL A 625 33.78 -3.08 -5.53
C VAL A 625 33.34 -2.19 -4.38
N ASP A 626 34.31 -1.75 -3.57
CA ASP A 626 34.11 -0.83 -2.43
C ASP A 626 32.92 -1.23 -1.53
N PRO A 627 32.87 -2.47 -0.99
CA PRO A 627 31.68 -3.06 -0.36
C PRO A 627 31.21 -2.36 0.93
N THR A 628 32.02 -1.49 1.53
CA THR A 628 31.67 -0.73 2.74
C THR A 628 31.19 0.69 2.45
N ASN A 629 31.03 1.05 1.17
CA ASN A 629 30.52 2.36 0.77
C ASN A 629 29.02 2.48 1.10
N GLU A 630 28.59 3.66 1.57
CA GLU A 630 27.19 3.96 1.90
C GLU A 630 26.24 3.80 0.71
N ALA A 631 26.75 3.94 -0.52
CA ALA A 631 25.98 3.67 -1.73
C ALA A 631 25.40 2.24 -1.78
N TRP A 632 25.99 1.29 -1.05
CA TRP A 632 25.56 -0.12 -1.01
C TRP A 632 24.74 -0.48 0.24
N GLU A 633 24.34 0.50 1.05
CA GLU A 633 23.42 0.27 2.19
C GLU A 633 22.13 -0.40 1.67
N ASP A 634 21.73 -1.51 2.28
CA ASP A 634 20.60 -2.33 1.86
C ASP A 634 20.57 -2.63 0.34
N SER A 635 21.75 -2.86 -0.24
CA SER A 635 21.89 -3.16 -1.67
C SER A 635 23.01 -4.14 -1.98
N ARG A 636 22.91 -4.80 -3.14
CA ARG A 636 23.90 -5.79 -3.59
C ARG A 636 25.17 -5.08 -4.00
N LYS A 637 26.31 -5.64 -3.60
CA LYS A 637 27.64 -5.07 -3.87
C LYS A 637 28.20 -5.68 -5.17
N PRO A 638 28.70 -4.87 -6.14
CA PRO A 638 29.19 -5.40 -7.41
C PRO A 638 30.35 -6.39 -7.25
N LEU A 639 30.36 -7.44 -8.07
CA LEU A 639 31.40 -8.47 -8.09
C LEU A 639 32.33 -8.27 -9.30
N ALA A 640 33.61 -8.07 -9.05
CA ALA A 640 34.64 -7.97 -10.08
C ALA A 640 35.36 -9.32 -10.28
N GLY A 641 35.50 -9.73 -11.53
CA GLY A 641 36.25 -10.93 -11.95
C GLY A 641 37.31 -10.64 -13.01
N GLU A 642 38.48 -11.28 -12.88
CA GLU A 642 39.56 -11.26 -13.87
C GLU A 642 39.52 -12.55 -14.70
N PHE A 643 39.20 -12.44 -15.99
CA PHE A 643 39.14 -13.55 -16.94
C PHE A 643 40.26 -13.47 -17.98
N VAL A 644 40.66 -14.62 -18.52
CA VAL A 644 41.60 -14.70 -19.66
C VAL A 644 40.98 -15.49 -20.79
N PHE A 645 40.84 -14.84 -21.94
CA PHE A 645 40.38 -15.45 -23.18
C PHE A 645 41.46 -15.32 -24.24
N ARG A 646 41.97 -16.46 -24.74
CA ARG A 646 43.03 -16.51 -25.77
C ARG A 646 44.25 -15.64 -25.43
N GLY A 647 44.63 -15.60 -24.15
CA GLY A 647 45.76 -14.83 -23.63
C GLY A 647 45.48 -13.34 -23.40
N ARG A 648 44.25 -12.87 -23.59
CA ARG A 648 43.81 -11.48 -23.36
C ARG A 648 43.01 -11.40 -22.07
N THR A 649 43.35 -10.44 -21.21
CA THR A 649 42.62 -10.20 -19.95
C THR A 649 41.33 -9.43 -20.23
N VAL A 650 40.25 -9.86 -19.59
CA VAL A 650 38.95 -9.19 -19.58
C VAL A 650 38.49 -9.07 -18.13
N PHE A 651 38.15 -7.86 -17.73
CA PHE A 651 37.53 -7.58 -16.44
C PHE A 651 36.01 -7.55 -16.64
N VAL A 652 35.28 -8.37 -15.89
CA VAL A 652 33.82 -8.39 -15.91
C VAL A 652 33.35 -7.99 -14.52
N LEU A 653 32.46 -7.00 -14.46
CA LEU A 653 31.83 -6.51 -13.24
C LEU A 653 30.35 -6.92 -13.31
N ALA A 654 29.91 -7.83 -12.45
CA ALA A 654 28.51 -8.20 -12.27
C ALA A 654 27.85 -7.25 -11.27
N ASN A 655 26.63 -6.78 -11.55
CA ASN A 655 25.97 -5.73 -10.79
C ASN A 655 24.51 -6.06 -10.57
N HIS A 656 23.98 -5.61 -9.43
CA HIS A 656 22.54 -5.59 -9.17
C HIS A 656 22.25 -4.36 -8.30
N PHE A 657 21.83 -3.25 -8.89
CA PHE A 657 21.60 -1.99 -8.15
C PHE A 657 20.31 -2.03 -7.33
N ASN A 658 20.11 -1.04 -6.45
CA ASN A 658 18.88 -0.94 -5.66
C ASN A 658 17.65 -0.78 -6.57
N SER A 659 16.56 -1.47 -6.21
CA SER A 659 15.33 -1.47 -7.00
C SER A 659 14.68 -0.09 -7.05
N LYS A 660 13.70 0.06 -7.94
CA LYS A 660 12.88 1.28 -8.04
C LYS A 660 11.83 1.40 -6.92
N GLY A 661 11.86 0.50 -5.93
CA GLY A 661 10.96 0.51 -4.79
C GLY A 661 11.00 1.84 -4.02
N GLY A 662 9.82 2.33 -3.64
CA GLY A 662 9.64 3.63 -2.98
C GLY A 662 9.49 4.82 -3.91
N ASP A 663 9.75 4.67 -5.22
CA ASP A 663 9.40 5.70 -6.22
C ASP A 663 7.88 5.89 -6.30
N GLN A 664 7.45 7.11 -6.61
CA GLN A 664 6.04 7.41 -6.82
C GLN A 664 5.54 6.85 -8.16
N PRO A 665 4.29 6.36 -8.22
CA PRO A 665 3.74 5.77 -9.44
C PRO A 665 3.55 6.83 -10.54
N THR A 666 3.72 6.43 -11.80
CA THR A 666 3.56 7.31 -12.97
C THR A 666 2.17 7.94 -13.04
N HIS A 667 1.14 7.19 -12.61
CA HIS A 667 -0.25 7.63 -12.58
C HIS A 667 -0.70 8.19 -11.22
N GLY A 668 0.24 8.48 -10.32
CA GLY A 668 -0.04 9.02 -8.98
C GLY A 668 -0.44 10.49 -8.96
N ARG A 669 -0.87 10.97 -7.78
CA ARG A 669 -1.34 12.35 -7.58
C ARG A 669 -0.23 13.41 -7.54
N TYR A 670 1.03 13.02 -7.45
CA TYR A 670 2.17 13.94 -7.48
C TYR A 670 2.83 13.91 -8.87
N GLN A 671 2.87 15.07 -9.54
CA GLN A 671 3.37 15.16 -10.91
C GLN A 671 4.43 16.27 -11.07
N PRO A 672 5.61 15.96 -11.65
CA PRO A 672 6.07 14.61 -12.01
C PRO A 672 6.29 13.72 -10.77
N PRO A 673 6.26 12.38 -10.91
CA PRO A 673 6.51 11.47 -9.80
C PRO A 673 7.90 11.67 -9.21
N THR A 674 7.99 11.65 -7.88
CA THR A 674 9.27 11.65 -7.16
C THR A 674 9.92 10.28 -7.28
N ARG A 675 11.18 10.25 -7.71
CA ARG A 675 11.97 9.02 -7.88
C ARG A 675 13.06 8.95 -6.80
N SER A 676 12.67 8.71 -5.55
CA SER A 676 13.59 8.75 -4.41
C SER A 676 14.70 7.70 -4.49
N SER A 677 14.41 6.54 -5.08
CA SER A 677 15.39 5.46 -5.24
C SER A 677 16.53 5.79 -6.21
N GLU A 678 16.33 6.75 -7.14
CA GLU A 678 17.37 7.19 -8.09
C GLU A 678 18.58 7.85 -7.40
N VAL A 679 18.40 8.42 -6.20
CA VAL A 679 19.49 9.07 -5.47
C VAL A 679 20.59 8.05 -5.17
N GLN A 680 20.21 6.92 -4.55
CA GLN A 680 21.14 5.85 -4.25
C GLN A 680 21.73 5.23 -5.52
N ARG A 681 20.92 4.97 -6.56
CA ARG A 681 21.44 4.46 -7.86
C ARG A 681 22.48 5.41 -8.47
N GLY A 682 22.30 6.73 -8.30
CA GLY A 682 23.27 7.73 -8.72
C GLY A 682 24.61 7.61 -7.98
N GLU A 683 24.58 7.34 -6.67
CA GLU A 683 25.78 7.11 -5.84
C GLU A 683 26.46 5.78 -6.20
N GLN A 684 25.68 4.70 -6.38
CA GLN A 684 26.15 3.39 -6.83
C GLN A 684 26.86 3.49 -8.20
N ALA A 685 26.27 4.24 -9.13
CA ALA A 685 26.87 4.53 -10.42
C ALA A 685 28.20 5.27 -10.30
N GLN A 686 28.34 6.22 -9.36
CA GLN A 686 29.60 6.94 -9.12
C GLN A 686 30.70 6.01 -8.59
N VAL A 687 30.39 5.16 -7.61
CA VAL A 687 31.34 4.20 -7.03
C VAL A 687 31.84 3.22 -8.09
N LEU A 688 30.90 2.60 -8.82
CA LEU A 688 31.22 1.66 -9.90
C LEU A 688 32.03 2.33 -11.01
N ARG A 689 31.63 3.54 -11.42
CA ARG A 689 32.37 4.31 -12.43
C ARG A 689 33.79 4.65 -11.96
N GLY A 690 33.97 4.99 -10.70
CA GLY A 690 35.28 5.25 -10.10
C GLY A 690 36.22 4.06 -10.22
N PHE A 691 35.72 2.85 -9.97
CA PHE A 691 36.51 1.61 -10.12
C PHE A 691 36.89 1.33 -11.58
N VAL A 692 35.95 1.48 -12.52
CA VAL A 692 36.24 1.38 -13.97
C VAL A 692 37.29 2.41 -14.38
N ASP A 693 37.21 3.61 -13.84
CA ASP A 693 38.14 4.70 -14.14
C ASP A 693 39.56 4.39 -13.66
N GLN A 694 39.72 3.68 -12.53
CA GLN A 694 41.00 3.17 -12.05
C GLN A 694 41.58 2.09 -12.97
N LEU A 695 40.76 1.12 -13.41
CA LEU A 695 41.19 0.09 -14.37
C LEU A 695 41.73 0.73 -15.65
N LEU A 696 40.97 1.66 -16.21
CA LEU A 696 41.32 2.35 -17.45
C LEU A 696 42.45 3.38 -17.28
N ALA A 697 42.68 3.90 -16.07
CA ALA A 697 43.86 4.71 -15.77
C ALA A 697 45.13 3.84 -15.70
N ALA A 698 45.02 2.64 -15.16
CA ALA A 698 46.13 1.68 -15.11
C ALA A 698 46.47 1.11 -16.50
N ASP A 699 45.45 0.84 -17.32
CA ASP A 699 45.54 0.47 -18.72
C ASP A 699 44.37 1.05 -19.55
N ARG A 700 44.68 2.05 -20.37
CA ARG A 700 43.69 2.73 -21.24
C ARG A 700 43.03 1.82 -22.28
N HIS A 701 43.53 0.59 -22.47
CA HIS A 701 43.00 -0.40 -23.40
C HIS A 701 42.45 -1.63 -22.68
N ALA A 702 42.28 -1.57 -21.35
CA ALA A 702 41.68 -2.66 -20.59
C ALA A 702 40.30 -3.02 -21.16
N ASN A 703 40.08 -4.32 -21.39
CA ASN A 703 38.77 -4.83 -21.75
C ASN A 703 37.93 -4.89 -20.47
N VAL A 704 37.00 -3.95 -20.31
CA VAL A 704 36.10 -3.89 -19.15
C VAL A 704 34.66 -4.05 -19.63
N ILE A 705 33.94 -4.96 -18.99
CA ILE A 705 32.51 -5.17 -19.15
C ILE A 705 31.85 -4.89 -17.80
N VAL A 706 30.83 -4.05 -17.82
CA VAL A 706 29.86 -3.88 -16.73
C VAL A 706 28.59 -4.57 -17.21
N ALA A 707 28.12 -5.58 -16.50
CA ALA A 707 26.93 -6.33 -16.87
C ALA A 707 26.06 -6.55 -15.63
N GLY A 708 24.74 -6.53 -15.80
CA GLY A 708 23.81 -6.78 -14.70
C GLY A 708 22.54 -5.96 -14.77
N ASP A 709 21.66 -6.21 -13.81
CA ASP A 709 20.49 -5.41 -13.51
C ASP A 709 20.92 -4.11 -12.81
N LEU A 710 20.89 -2.98 -13.53
CA LEU A 710 21.19 -1.67 -12.95
C LEU A 710 19.94 -0.97 -12.41
N ASN A 711 18.78 -1.63 -12.47
CA ASN A 711 17.49 -1.19 -11.99
C ASN A 711 17.09 0.21 -12.48
N ASP A 712 17.55 0.58 -13.68
CA ASP A 712 17.30 1.91 -14.20
C ASP A 712 17.31 1.97 -15.73
N TYR A 713 16.79 3.06 -16.26
CA TYR A 713 16.66 3.24 -17.69
C TYR A 713 17.97 3.73 -18.34
N GLN A 714 18.15 3.42 -19.62
CA GLN A 714 19.27 3.89 -20.45
C GLN A 714 19.42 5.43 -20.45
N PHE A 715 18.32 6.17 -20.25
CA PHE A 715 18.32 7.64 -20.19
C PHE A 715 18.43 8.20 -18.76
N SER A 716 18.55 7.35 -17.73
CA SER A 716 18.52 7.79 -16.34
C SER A 716 19.77 8.59 -15.92
N PRO A 717 19.72 9.34 -14.79
CA PRO A 717 20.90 9.96 -14.20
C PRO A 717 22.04 8.96 -13.87
N ALA A 718 21.72 7.74 -13.44
CA ALA A 718 22.70 6.71 -13.11
C ALA A 718 23.47 6.25 -14.36
N LEU A 719 22.77 5.94 -15.46
CA LEU A 719 23.41 5.53 -16.71
C LEU A 719 24.18 6.67 -17.37
N ARG A 720 23.71 7.93 -17.25
CA ARG A 720 24.49 9.11 -17.66
C ARG A 720 25.79 9.25 -16.86
N THR A 721 25.78 8.91 -15.58
CA THR A 721 27.00 8.91 -14.74
C THR A 721 27.98 7.85 -15.21
N LEU A 722 27.51 6.62 -15.45
CA LEU A 722 28.35 5.53 -15.94
C LEU A 722 28.96 5.84 -17.32
N THR A 723 28.21 6.45 -18.23
CA THR A 723 28.64 6.75 -19.60
C THR A 723 29.34 8.10 -19.78
N ALA A 724 29.40 8.94 -18.73
CA ALA A 724 29.95 10.29 -18.79
C ALA A 724 31.36 10.36 -19.43
N GLY A 725 31.53 11.25 -20.41
CA GLY A 725 32.79 11.40 -21.14
C GLY A 725 33.12 10.26 -22.11
N GLY A 726 32.17 9.36 -22.39
CA GLY A 726 32.30 8.30 -23.40
C GLY A 726 33.28 7.19 -23.04
N ARG A 727 33.60 6.99 -21.75
CA ARG A 727 34.50 5.93 -21.29
C ARG A 727 33.85 4.56 -21.30
N LEU A 728 32.57 4.50 -20.91
CA LEU A 728 31.70 3.35 -21.07
C LEU A 728 30.66 3.68 -22.16
N THR A 729 30.35 2.68 -22.97
CA THR A 729 29.21 2.71 -23.90
C THR A 729 28.21 1.69 -23.44
N ASP A 730 26.98 2.12 -23.18
CA ASP A 730 25.85 1.24 -22.93
C ASP A 730 25.42 0.61 -24.26
N LEU A 731 25.39 -0.73 -24.30
CA LEU A 731 25.17 -1.45 -25.54
C LEU A 731 23.69 -1.47 -25.95
N ILE A 732 22.76 -1.29 -25.01
CA ILE A 732 21.32 -1.17 -25.34
C ILE A 732 21.07 0.00 -26.30
N ASP A 733 21.85 1.08 -26.18
CA ASP A 733 21.75 2.26 -27.05
C ASP A 733 22.22 2.01 -28.49
N THR A 734 22.85 0.87 -28.76
CA THR A 734 23.22 0.46 -30.12
C THR A 734 22.06 -0.19 -30.88
N LEU A 735 21.02 -0.63 -30.18
CA LEU A 735 19.80 -1.15 -30.79
C LEU A 735 18.90 -0.02 -31.30
N SER A 736 17.98 -0.37 -32.20
CA SER A 736 16.92 0.56 -32.60
C SER A 736 16.05 0.90 -31.38
N PRO A 737 15.50 2.11 -31.26
CA PRO A 737 14.73 2.49 -30.07
C PRO A 737 13.58 1.54 -29.72
N CYS A 738 12.93 0.92 -30.71
CA CYS A 738 11.84 -0.01 -30.49
C CYS A 738 12.27 -1.42 -30.02
N GLU A 739 13.57 -1.69 -29.93
CA GLU A 739 14.18 -2.93 -29.44
C GLU A 739 14.90 -2.73 -28.08
N ARG A 740 14.81 -1.53 -27.48
CA ARG A 740 15.46 -1.21 -26.21
C ARG A 740 14.57 -1.58 -25.04
N TYR A 741 14.50 -2.87 -24.71
CA TYR A 741 13.81 -3.35 -23.53
C TYR A 741 14.34 -4.72 -23.12
N SER A 742 14.33 -5.00 -21.81
CA SER A 742 14.58 -6.31 -21.22
C SER A 742 13.49 -6.70 -20.21
N TYR A 743 12.53 -5.82 -19.95
CA TYR A 743 11.53 -5.97 -18.91
C TYR A 743 10.18 -5.42 -19.39
N VAL A 744 9.06 -5.97 -18.89
CA VAL A 744 7.72 -5.44 -19.19
C VAL A 744 6.97 -5.22 -17.89
N TYR A 745 6.69 -3.95 -17.58
CA TYR A 745 6.04 -3.53 -16.34
C TYR A 745 4.93 -2.54 -16.62
N GLU A 746 3.76 -2.77 -16.01
CA GLU A 746 2.54 -2.00 -16.24
C GLU A 746 2.24 -1.80 -17.74
N GLY A 747 2.44 -2.86 -18.54
CA GLY A 747 2.23 -2.83 -20.00
C GLY A 747 3.26 -2.04 -20.81
N ASN A 748 4.32 -1.52 -20.18
CA ASN A 748 5.41 -0.83 -20.85
C ASN A 748 6.62 -1.76 -21.00
N SER A 749 7.20 -1.80 -22.20
CA SER A 749 8.49 -2.45 -22.46
C SER A 749 9.62 -1.49 -22.06
N GLN A 750 10.44 -1.87 -21.09
CA GLN A 750 11.42 -1.03 -20.40
C GLN A 750 12.79 -1.72 -20.29
N VAL A 751 13.83 -0.95 -19.99
CA VAL A 751 15.20 -1.46 -19.76
C VAL A 751 15.49 -1.39 -18.26
N LEU A 752 16.03 -2.48 -17.70
CA LEU A 752 16.64 -2.51 -16.36
C LEU A 752 18.02 -3.17 -16.39
N ASP A 753 18.19 -4.17 -17.26
CA ASP A 753 19.45 -4.85 -17.46
C ASP A 753 20.32 -4.10 -18.47
N HIS A 754 21.62 -4.11 -18.24
CA HIS A 754 22.58 -3.46 -19.13
C HIS A 754 23.83 -4.30 -19.32
N ILE A 755 24.43 -4.17 -20.50
CA ILE A 755 25.84 -4.48 -20.73
C ILE A 755 26.50 -3.20 -21.22
N LEU A 756 27.47 -2.69 -20.46
CA LEU A 756 28.32 -1.57 -20.87
C LEU A 756 29.74 -2.05 -21.12
N THR A 757 30.40 -1.46 -22.11
CA THR A 757 31.80 -1.79 -22.45
C THR A 757 32.69 -0.57 -22.43
N ALA A 758 33.92 -0.75 -21.92
CA ALA A 758 34.95 0.27 -22.06
C ALA A 758 35.53 0.23 -23.47
N GLN A 759 35.27 1.29 -24.25
CA GLN A 759 35.55 1.39 -25.69
C GLN A 759 34.81 0.33 -26.51
N THR A 760 34.12 0.72 -27.57
CA THR A 760 33.40 -0.23 -28.43
C THR A 760 34.36 -1.29 -28.99
N PRO A 761 34.18 -2.58 -28.64
CA PRO A 761 35.07 -3.65 -29.10
C PRO A 761 34.97 -3.88 -30.61
N HIS A 762 36.03 -4.41 -31.22
CA HIS A 762 36.01 -4.74 -32.64
C HIS A 762 35.10 -5.95 -32.92
N GLY A 763 34.20 -5.80 -33.90
CA GLY A 763 33.27 -6.87 -34.28
C GLY A 763 32.33 -7.26 -33.14
N MET A 764 31.92 -6.26 -32.36
CA MET A 764 30.88 -6.38 -31.35
C MET A 764 29.55 -6.73 -32.02
N ASP A 765 28.81 -7.62 -31.37
CA ASP A 765 27.46 -8.07 -31.71
C ASP A 765 26.71 -8.20 -30.38
N TYR A 766 25.63 -7.44 -30.21
CA TYR A 766 24.86 -7.35 -28.98
C TYR A 766 23.39 -7.61 -29.26
N ASP A 767 22.73 -8.26 -28.32
CA ASP A 767 21.38 -8.79 -28.46
C ASP A 767 20.69 -8.81 -27.09
N VAL A 768 19.39 -8.48 -27.07
CA VAL A 768 18.49 -8.82 -25.96
C VAL A 768 17.67 -10.00 -26.43
N VAL A 769 17.70 -11.11 -25.69
CA VAL A 769 17.10 -12.36 -26.17
C VAL A 769 15.73 -12.51 -25.52
N HIS A 770 14.67 -12.17 -26.26
CA HIS A 770 13.31 -12.12 -25.73
C HIS A 770 12.73 -13.52 -25.47
N ILE A 771 12.80 -13.99 -24.22
CA ILE A 771 12.37 -15.34 -23.80
C ILE A 771 11.47 -15.35 -22.56
N ASN A 772 11.31 -14.18 -21.92
CA ASN A 772 10.76 -14.01 -20.60
C ASN A 772 9.72 -12.87 -20.58
N ALA A 773 10.15 -11.61 -20.62
CA ALA A 773 9.34 -10.44 -20.25
C ALA A 773 8.01 -10.32 -21.02
N GLU A 774 7.97 -10.83 -22.26
CA GLU A 774 6.80 -10.77 -23.13
C GLU A 774 5.79 -11.91 -22.96
N PHE A 775 6.14 -12.95 -22.20
CA PHE A 775 5.37 -14.19 -22.13
C PHE A 775 4.58 -14.29 -20.82
N ALA A 776 3.40 -14.90 -20.82
CA ALA A 776 2.66 -15.17 -19.58
C ALA A 776 3.30 -16.28 -18.74
N THR A 777 4.05 -17.18 -19.39
CA THR A 777 4.81 -18.25 -18.71
C THR A 777 6.30 -17.91 -18.77
N GLN A 778 6.81 -17.52 -17.62
CA GLN A 778 8.15 -16.95 -17.47
C GLN A 778 8.98 -17.80 -16.51
N ALA A 779 10.29 -17.87 -16.78
CA ALA A 779 11.26 -18.42 -15.84
C ALA A 779 11.96 -17.30 -15.04
N SER A 780 11.87 -16.07 -15.53
CA SER A 780 12.24 -14.80 -14.90
C SER A 780 11.39 -13.75 -15.60
N ASP A 781 11.14 -12.63 -14.95
CA ASP A 781 10.53 -11.42 -15.53
C ASP A 781 11.51 -10.60 -16.40
N HIS A 782 12.81 -10.90 -16.35
CA HIS A 782 13.85 -10.26 -17.17
C HIS A 782 14.25 -11.10 -18.38
N ASP A 783 14.41 -10.44 -19.54
CA ASP A 783 15.09 -11.01 -20.70
C ASP A 783 16.62 -10.92 -20.55
N PRO A 784 17.36 -12.02 -20.76
CA PRO A 784 18.81 -11.98 -20.71
C PRO A 784 19.39 -11.22 -21.91
N GLN A 785 20.56 -10.62 -21.69
CA GLN A 785 21.31 -9.92 -22.74
C GLN A 785 22.64 -10.61 -22.99
N ILE A 786 23.19 -10.42 -24.19
CA ILE A 786 24.46 -11.02 -24.57
C ILE A 786 25.25 -10.13 -25.51
N VAL A 787 26.56 -10.03 -25.26
CA VAL A 787 27.52 -9.44 -26.17
C VAL A 787 28.56 -10.46 -26.62
N ARG A 788 28.90 -10.42 -27.91
CA ARG A 788 29.99 -11.20 -28.52
C ARG A 788 31.00 -10.26 -29.12
N PHE A 789 32.27 -10.44 -28.79
CA PHE A 789 33.32 -9.56 -29.29
C PHE A 789 34.70 -10.21 -29.27
N ARG A 790 35.68 -9.56 -29.89
CA ARG A 790 37.10 -9.93 -29.81
C ARG A 790 37.79 -9.00 -28.82
N PRO A 791 38.19 -9.47 -27.60
CA PRO A 791 38.92 -8.63 -26.65
C PRO A 791 40.17 -8.05 -27.29
N ARG A 792 40.59 -6.83 -26.98
CA ARG A 792 41.85 -6.24 -27.44
C ARG A 792 43.04 -6.85 -26.69
N GLY A 793 44.20 -6.87 -27.37
CA GLY A 793 45.42 -7.52 -26.88
C GLY A 793 46.40 -6.54 -26.26
#